data_AF-A0AAV0WWN7-F1
#
_entry.id   AF-A0AAV0WWN7-F1
#
_cell.length_a   1.000
_cell.length_b   1.000
_cell.length_c   1.000
_cell.angle_alpha   90.00
_cell.angle_beta   90.00
_cell.angle_gamma   90.00
#
_symmetry.space_group_name_H-M   'P 1'
#
loop_
_entity.id
_entity.type
_entity.pdbx_description
1 polymer ?
#
loop_
_entity_poly.entity_id
_entity_poly.type
_entity_poly.pdbx_seq_one_letter_code
_entity_poly.pdbx_strand_id
1 'polypeptide(L)'
;MFTCSICNETFVGIHHDTTYTTQCGHVFHHECLKKWLTRSKTCPHCRSPVLENNLIKLFLQVDSNAQVTLADKKDETIFRLKENLRRLKEKETHSANTIYCLETQLKHSKNAIELSKASFHACKKEAENQKKYNSEISDQLTLKTIKCNESEIERNKFQAGYSLLQSKIKSLNHELYDLQSANSSVIDELKVEIANLKSEKAYFQSRCYNIENINIEQPSTSKINIENKNAMSLQNKTKSEYYGNDPQLNTPTKRFLLGCVFLFVEGQIQQEDNNICNKTTPKDNIIKYGGLVEQFYSPRITHVICVTQKHCIVEQGMKDGKRCVTDYWLSDIISKKSMIQPWRAIHFPIPYRMDNLPCQNFQISIVNFGINEGHIVKAMIEQVGGGYSFKKVTSRTDVVISRKLEGELVEKALAINKPVVSVQWLNDILFGSRLGIKEPGNIKYQQFDICDPFLVNYDMVSSLMEAWKTPLSINKNQQVYDLTLNSDSPTKCKRQKTMSECHNMKNLINDDNDDNDDDDVVITYIKSLPSKPCAMFCGFSNDDQEIFKMILLLLGGTATTHCLEASHLVMNKPIPSIELFGCLPTVKFILNENWLKDSHSSLKFQDEKKYCIEHIQDKFLGSCYLPPILEKKNRRLLFKDLSFFVTPGIIYPPSKHLELIISSSGGKIERIRRSLESIRCVAPNSYFIISCEEDYCLYNDLSDIDNVVYLPEFITCSVLAQQVQLQKFLLNVTAQN
;
A
#
# COMPACT_ATOMS: atom_id res chain seq x y z
N MET A 1 -73.65 50.99 -71.98
CA MET A 1 -74.24 52.11 -71.22
C MET A 1 -74.17 53.35 -72.09
N PHE A 2 -75.32 53.91 -72.46
CA PHE A 2 -75.39 55.20 -73.17
C PHE A 2 -75.54 56.32 -72.13
N THR A 3 -75.07 57.53 -72.41
CA THR A 3 -75.23 58.70 -71.54
C THR A 3 -75.81 59.86 -72.34
N CYS A 4 -76.73 60.63 -71.74
CA CYS A 4 -77.24 61.85 -72.35
C CYS A 4 -76.22 62.97 -72.14
N SER A 5 -75.55 63.46 -73.18
CA SER A 5 -74.50 64.49 -73.04
C SER A 5 -75.01 65.88 -72.60
N ILE A 6 -76.33 66.05 -72.41
CA ILE A 6 -76.92 67.29 -71.91
C ILE A 6 -77.01 67.27 -70.37
N CYS A 7 -77.41 66.15 -69.76
CA CYS A 7 -77.54 66.02 -68.31
C CYS A 7 -76.46 65.13 -67.67
N ASN A 8 -75.62 64.48 -68.47
CA ASN A 8 -74.62 63.48 -68.07
C ASN A 8 -75.17 62.26 -67.32
N GLU A 9 -76.48 62.07 -67.30
CA GLU A 9 -77.08 60.88 -66.73
C GLU A 9 -76.92 59.69 -67.67
N THR A 10 -76.56 58.55 -67.09
CA THR A 10 -76.50 57.27 -67.80
C THR A 10 -77.93 56.76 -67.96
N PHE A 11 -78.29 56.27 -69.13
CA PHE A 11 -79.56 55.59 -69.32
C PHE A 11 -79.52 54.27 -68.52
N VAL A 12 -80.17 54.24 -67.35
CA VAL A 12 -80.22 53.06 -66.46
C VAL A 12 -81.61 52.42 -66.57
N GLY A 13 -81.68 51.27 -67.25
CA GLY A 13 -82.93 50.50 -67.39
C GLY A 13 -83.83 50.93 -68.55
N ILE A 14 -85.07 50.48 -68.49
CA ILE A 14 -86.12 50.67 -69.50
C ILE A 14 -86.65 52.12 -69.44
N HIS A 15 -85.98 53.06 -70.12
CA HIS A 15 -86.51 54.41 -70.37
C HIS A 15 -87.13 54.48 -71.78
N HIS A 16 -88.16 53.67 -72.02
CA HIS A 16 -88.83 53.56 -73.33
C HIS A 16 -89.48 54.89 -73.78
N ASP A 17 -89.83 55.77 -72.84
CA ASP A 17 -90.67 56.93 -73.15
C ASP A 17 -89.93 58.24 -73.36
N THR A 18 -88.64 58.29 -73.04
CA THR A 18 -87.89 59.54 -73.07
C THR A 18 -86.65 59.48 -73.95
N THR A 19 -86.38 58.40 -74.70
CA THR A 19 -85.14 58.28 -75.49
C THR A 19 -85.36 58.68 -76.96
N TYR A 20 -84.65 59.71 -77.43
CA TYR A 20 -84.77 60.25 -78.79
C TYR A 20 -83.40 60.37 -79.45
N THR A 21 -83.37 60.25 -80.78
CA THR A 21 -82.17 60.51 -81.58
C THR A 21 -82.45 61.55 -82.67
N THR A 22 -81.40 62.30 -83.02
CA THR A 22 -81.39 63.19 -84.19
C THR A 22 -80.90 62.42 -85.42
N GLN A 23 -81.00 63.01 -86.61
CA GLN A 23 -80.57 62.37 -87.87
C GLN A 23 -79.10 61.92 -87.88
N CYS A 24 -78.25 62.51 -87.04
CA CYS A 24 -76.85 62.10 -86.88
C CYS A 24 -76.65 60.88 -85.95
N GLY A 25 -77.71 60.26 -85.43
CA GLY A 25 -77.64 59.04 -84.62
C GLY A 25 -77.28 59.21 -83.15
N HIS A 26 -77.03 60.43 -82.66
CA HIS A 26 -76.74 60.68 -81.25
C HIS A 26 -78.02 60.65 -80.41
N VAL A 27 -77.95 60.08 -79.20
CA VAL A 27 -79.10 59.74 -78.36
C VAL A 27 -79.19 60.66 -77.13
N PHE A 28 -80.39 61.16 -76.84
CA PHE A 28 -80.65 62.12 -75.75
C PHE A 28 -82.01 61.84 -75.10
N HIS A 29 -82.22 62.36 -73.88
CA HIS A 29 -83.56 62.43 -73.30
C HIS A 29 -84.43 63.42 -74.09
N HIS A 30 -85.72 63.12 -74.25
CA HIS A 30 -86.69 63.91 -75.00
C HIS A 30 -86.72 65.36 -74.52
N GLU A 31 -86.85 65.55 -73.20
CA GLU A 31 -86.91 66.87 -72.61
C GLU A 31 -85.60 67.64 -72.77
N CYS A 32 -84.46 66.96 -72.60
CA CYS A 32 -83.15 67.58 -72.78
C CYS A 32 -82.98 68.04 -74.23
N LEU A 33 -83.30 67.20 -75.20
CA LEU A 33 -83.17 67.52 -76.62
C LEU A 33 -84.17 68.60 -77.05
N LYS A 34 -85.42 68.53 -76.58
CA LYS A 34 -86.46 69.53 -76.87
C LYS A 34 -86.06 70.91 -76.34
N LYS A 35 -85.56 71.01 -75.11
CA LYS A 35 -85.04 72.27 -74.53
C LYS A 35 -83.80 72.80 -75.26
N TRP A 36 -82.99 71.94 -75.86
CA TRP A 36 -81.84 72.36 -76.65
C TRP A 36 -82.25 72.93 -78.02
N LEU A 37 -83.18 72.27 -78.70
CA LEU A 37 -83.63 72.65 -80.05
C LEU A 37 -84.45 73.95 -80.10
N THR A 38 -84.95 74.44 -78.95
CA THR A 38 -85.50 75.80 -78.85
C THR A 38 -84.42 76.88 -78.89
N ARG A 39 -83.18 76.54 -78.51
CA ARG A 39 -82.04 77.49 -78.47
C ARG A 39 -81.12 77.37 -79.69
N SER A 40 -80.88 76.17 -80.18
CA SER A 40 -80.05 75.92 -81.37
C SER A 40 -80.61 74.76 -82.19
N LYS A 41 -80.78 74.94 -83.49
CA LYS A 41 -81.27 73.91 -84.42
C LYS A 41 -80.16 72.93 -84.83
N THR A 42 -79.30 72.55 -83.90
CA THR A 42 -78.13 71.68 -84.11
C THR A 42 -78.07 70.59 -83.04
N CYS A 43 -77.51 69.43 -83.39
CA CYS A 43 -77.27 68.34 -82.45
C CYS A 43 -76.37 68.81 -81.29
N PRO A 44 -76.73 68.57 -80.02
CA PRO A 44 -75.92 68.96 -78.87
C PRO A 44 -74.51 68.34 -78.86
N HIS A 45 -74.35 67.16 -79.45
CA HIS A 45 -73.09 66.43 -79.42
C HIS A 45 -72.17 66.78 -80.60
N CYS A 46 -72.67 66.69 -81.83
CA CYS A 46 -71.86 66.86 -83.05
C CYS A 46 -72.16 68.15 -83.84
N ARG A 47 -73.10 68.98 -83.36
CA ARG A 47 -73.53 70.25 -83.98
C ARG A 47 -74.07 70.16 -85.41
N SER A 48 -74.35 68.97 -85.93
CA SER A 48 -75.03 68.79 -87.23
C SER A 48 -76.43 69.42 -87.20
N PRO A 49 -76.91 70.05 -88.28
CA PRO A 49 -78.23 70.69 -88.33
C PRO A 49 -79.36 69.68 -88.12
N VAL A 50 -80.43 70.10 -87.43
CA VAL A 50 -81.60 69.27 -87.12
C VAL A 50 -82.83 69.88 -87.77
N LEU A 51 -83.36 69.21 -88.80
CA LEU A 51 -84.58 69.60 -89.51
C LEU A 51 -85.83 69.42 -88.62
N GLU A 52 -86.75 70.38 -88.66
CA GLU A 52 -87.81 70.58 -87.63
C GLU A 52 -88.83 69.43 -87.44
N ASN A 53 -88.87 68.42 -88.33
CA ASN A 53 -89.86 67.31 -88.24
C ASN A 53 -89.26 65.89 -88.18
N ASN A 54 -87.94 65.72 -87.98
CA ASN A 54 -87.27 64.43 -88.17
C ASN A 54 -86.57 63.91 -86.89
N LEU A 55 -87.22 64.02 -85.72
CA LEU A 55 -86.77 63.37 -84.49
C LEU A 55 -87.30 61.94 -84.41
N ILE A 56 -86.43 60.98 -84.11
CA ILE A 56 -86.80 59.55 -84.04
C ILE A 56 -86.82 59.13 -82.57
N LYS A 57 -87.99 58.67 -82.09
CA LYS A 57 -88.11 58.03 -80.77
C LYS A 57 -87.53 56.62 -80.85
N LEU A 58 -86.61 56.28 -79.95
CA LEU A 58 -85.98 54.95 -79.91
C LEU A 58 -86.70 54.07 -78.88
N PHE A 59 -87.20 52.92 -79.32
CA PHE A 59 -87.72 51.86 -78.46
C PHE A 59 -86.65 50.78 -78.30
N LEU A 60 -85.89 50.85 -77.21
CA LEU A 60 -84.86 49.87 -76.92
C LEU A 60 -85.49 48.65 -76.25
N GLN A 61 -85.49 47.49 -76.90
CA GLN A 61 -85.86 46.22 -76.27
C GLN A 61 -84.72 45.78 -75.34
N VAL A 62 -84.99 45.65 -74.03
CA VAL A 62 -84.00 45.19 -73.04
C VAL A 62 -84.37 43.77 -72.61
N ASP A 63 -83.40 42.86 -72.69
CA ASP A 63 -83.55 41.47 -72.28
C ASP A 63 -83.65 41.36 -70.74
N SER A 64 -84.72 40.76 -70.22
CA SER A 64 -85.02 40.71 -68.77
C SER A 64 -84.00 39.89 -67.97
N ASN A 65 -83.16 39.09 -68.63
CA ASN A 65 -82.16 38.23 -67.98
C ASN A 65 -80.91 38.97 -67.47
N ALA A 66 -80.73 40.26 -67.78
CA ALA A 66 -79.55 41.03 -67.38
C ALA A 66 -79.59 41.60 -65.94
N GLN A 67 -80.76 41.68 -65.28
CA GLN A 67 -80.86 42.22 -63.92
C GLN A 67 -80.53 41.20 -62.82
N VAL A 68 -80.72 39.90 -63.07
CA VAL A 68 -80.54 38.84 -62.05
C VAL A 68 -79.06 38.63 -61.69
N THR A 69 -78.14 38.81 -62.64
CA THR A 69 -76.70 38.53 -62.44
C THR A 69 -75.92 39.54 -61.60
N LEU A 70 -76.47 40.74 -61.33
CA LEU A 70 -75.81 41.81 -60.55
C LEU A 70 -76.24 41.85 -59.08
N ALA A 71 -77.42 41.34 -58.74
CA ALA A 71 -77.90 41.25 -57.37
C ALA A 71 -77.21 40.10 -56.61
N ASP A 72 -77.17 38.90 -57.22
CA ASP A 72 -76.60 37.70 -56.60
C ASP A 72 -75.11 37.86 -56.22
N LYS A 73 -74.32 38.55 -57.06
CA LYS A 73 -72.89 38.82 -56.78
C LYS A 73 -72.67 39.80 -55.62
N LYS A 74 -73.56 40.76 -55.41
CA LYS A 74 -73.44 41.72 -54.30
C LYS A 74 -73.75 41.06 -52.97
N ASP A 75 -74.79 40.24 -52.90
CA ASP A 75 -75.18 39.55 -51.67
C ASP A 75 -74.14 38.54 -51.19
N GLU A 76 -73.47 37.85 -52.12
CA GLU A 76 -72.38 36.93 -51.77
C GLU A 76 -71.15 37.65 -51.18
N THR A 77 -70.78 38.81 -51.74
CA THR A 77 -69.66 39.60 -51.21
C THR A 77 -69.96 40.20 -49.84
N ILE A 78 -71.20 40.66 -49.62
CA ILE A 78 -71.66 41.19 -48.32
C ILE A 78 -71.64 40.09 -47.27
N PHE A 79 -72.05 38.87 -47.62
CA PHE A 79 -72.00 37.72 -46.72
C PHE A 79 -70.56 37.39 -46.30
N ARG A 80 -69.62 37.31 -47.26
CA ARG A 80 -68.19 37.06 -46.95
C ARG A 80 -67.58 38.13 -46.05
N LEU A 81 -67.89 39.41 -46.28
CA LEU A 81 -67.38 40.51 -45.46
C LEU A 81 -67.93 40.45 -44.02
N LYS A 82 -69.22 40.15 -43.84
CA LYS A 82 -69.82 39.95 -42.51
C LYS A 82 -69.19 38.79 -41.76
N GLU A 83 -68.89 37.69 -42.45
CA GLU A 83 -68.22 36.55 -41.82
C GLU A 83 -66.78 36.87 -41.40
N ASN A 84 -66.03 37.59 -42.22
CA ASN A 84 -64.69 38.06 -41.87
C ASN A 84 -64.71 39.01 -40.65
N LEU A 85 -65.67 39.94 -40.59
CA LEU A 85 -65.85 40.81 -39.42
C LEU A 85 -66.15 40.03 -38.15
N ARG A 86 -66.98 38.98 -38.23
CA ARG A 86 -67.26 38.10 -37.09
C ARG A 86 -65.98 37.41 -36.60
N ARG A 87 -65.20 36.82 -37.52
CA ARG A 87 -63.92 36.16 -37.19
C ARG A 87 -62.91 37.12 -36.57
N LEU A 88 -62.85 38.36 -37.05
CA LEU A 88 -61.96 39.37 -36.48
C LEU A 88 -62.38 39.78 -35.06
N LYS A 89 -63.68 39.94 -34.82
CA LYS A 89 -64.21 40.27 -33.48
C LYS A 89 -63.97 39.13 -32.48
N GLU A 90 -64.15 37.88 -32.90
CA GLU A 90 -63.80 36.71 -32.09
C GLU A 90 -62.30 36.69 -31.74
N LYS A 91 -61.43 36.95 -32.72
CA LYS A 91 -59.98 37.07 -32.49
C LYS A 91 -59.62 38.22 -31.55
N GLU A 92 -60.27 39.37 -31.67
CA GLU A 92 -60.06 40.53 -30.79
C GLU A 92 -60.42 40.20 -29.34
N THR A 93 -61.58 39.56 -29.11
CA THR A 93 -61.98 39.11 -27.77
C THR A 93 -61.05 38.05 -27.19
N HIS A 94 -60.56 37.12 -28.03
CA HIS A 94 -59.59 36.11 -27.62
C HIS A 94 -58.25 36.75 -27.23
N SER A 95 -57.77 37.71 -28.01
CA SER A 95 -56.55 38.47 -27.69
C SER A 95 -56.72 39.29 -26.40
N ALA A 96 -57.85 39.96 -26.19
CA ALA A 96 -58.11 40.72 -24.97
C ALA A 96 -58.12 39.83 -23.71
N ASN A 97 -58.77 38.66 -23.78
CA ASN A 97 -58.76 37.68 -22.69
C ASN A 97 -57.34 37.16 -22.42
N THR A 98 -56.56 36.90 -23.47
CA THR A 98 -55.18 36.43 -23.34
C THR A 98 -54.29 37.48 -22.68
N ILE A 99 -54.43 38.76 -23.06
CA ILE A 99 -53.70 39.87 -22.44
C ILE A 99 -54.05 39.96 -20.95
N TYR A 100 -55.33 39.90 -20.59
CA TYR A 100 -55.76 39.94 -19.20
C TYR A 100 -55.19 38.77 -18.35
N CYS A 101 -55.18 37.55 -18.92
CA CYS A 101 -54.55 36.41 -18.28
C CYS A 101 -53.04 36.62 -18.08
N LEU A 102 -52.34 37.14 -19.09
CA LEU A 102 -50.90 37.43 -19.02
C LEU A 102 -50.56 38.52 -18.00
N GLU A 103 -51.35 39.59 -17.92
CA GLU A 103 -51.19 40.66 -16.92
C GLU A 103 -51.35 40.13 -15.50
N THR A 104 -52.33 39.26 -15.30
CA THR A 104 -52.57 38.60 -14.01
C THR A 104 -51.38 37.70 -13.64
N GLN A 105 -50.87 36.91 -14.58
CA GLN A 105 -49.67 36.09 -14.38
C GLN A 105 -48.43 36.93 -14.06
N LEU A 106 -48.22 38.06 -14.75
CA LEU A 106 -47.11 38.98 -14.46
C LEU A 106 -47.19 39.55 -13.04
N LYS A 107 -48.40 39.89 -12.57
CA LYS A 107 -48.61 40.38 -11.20
C LYS A 107 -48.29 39.31 -10.16
N HIS A 108 -48.73 38.07 -10.36
CA HIS A 108 -48.39 36.95 -9.47
C HIS A 108 -46.89 36.65 -9.48
N SER A 109 -46.25 36.66 -10.65
CA SER A 109 -44.81 36.45 -10.78
C SER A 109 -44.01 37.54 -10.06
N LYS A 110 -44.41 38.81 -10.19
CA LYS A 110 -43.76 39.93 -9.48
C LYS A 110 -43.83 39.78 -7.97
N ASN A 111 -45.00 39.43 -7.43
CA ASN A 111 -45.17 39.20 -5.99
C ASN A 111 -44.34 38.00 -5.50
N ALA A 112 -44.28 36.92 -6.28
CA ALA A 112 -43.45 35.76 -5.96
C ALA A 112 -41.96 36.10 -5.93
N ILE A 113 -41.50 36.95 -6.87
CA ILE A 113 -40.11 37.44 -6.89
C ILE A 113 -39.81 38.30 -5.66
N GLU A 114 -40.71 39.18 -5.24
CA GLU A 114 -40.52 40.00 -4.03
C GLU A 114 -40.42 39.15 -2.77
N LEU A 115 -41.31 38.16 -2.61
CA LEU A 115 -41.24 37.19 -1.51
C LEU A 115 -39.94 36.39 -1.53
N SER A 116 -39.54 35.88 -2.71
CA SER A 116 -38.28 35.14 -2.87
C SER A 116 -37.06 35.98 -2.55
N LYS A 117 -37.06 37.28 -2.89
CA LYS A 117 -35.98 38.21 -2.54
C LYS A 117 -35.87 38.45 -1.04
N ALA A 118 -37.00 38.59 -0.35
CA ALA A 118 -37.02 38.74 1.11
C ALA A 118 -36.46 37.48 1.80
N SER A 119 -36.89 36.30 1.37
CA SER A 119 -36.36 35.02 1.86
C SER A 119 -34.87 34.84 1.56
N PHE A 120 -34.41 35.23 0.38
CA PHE A 120 -32.99 35.17 0.02
C PHE A 120 -32.14 36.09 0.91
N HIS A 121 -32.62 37.30 1.20
CA HIS A 121 -31.91 38.21 2.10
C HIS A 121 -31.82 37.68 3.53
N ALA A 122 -32.92 37.08 4.04
CA ALA A 122 -32.91 36.43 5.35
C ALA A 122 -31.93 35.25 5.40
N CYS A 123 -31.95 34.38 4.38
CA CYS A 123 -31.04 33.24 4.27
C CYS A 123 -29.57 33.68 4.14
N LYS A 124 -29.30 34.76 3.39
CA LYS A 124 -27.95 35.34 3.27
C LYS A 124 -27.41 35.82 4.62
N LYS A 125 -28.22 36.52 5.40
CA LYS A 125 -27.84 37.00 6.74
C LYS A 125 -27.55 35.83 7.69
N GLU A 126 -28.35 34.78 7.63
CA GLU A 126 -28.13 33.56 8.42
C GLU A 126 -26.82 32.87 8.01
N ALA A 127 -26.54 32.76 6.71
CA ALA A 127 -25.28 32.19 6.22
C ALA A 127 -24.05 33.00 6.65
N GLU A 128 -24.14 34.33 6.68
CA GLU A 128 -23.07 35.20 7.19
C GLU A 128 -22.83 35.00 8.69
N ASN A 129 -23.89 34.88 9.49
CA ASN A 129 -23.79 34.57 10.92
C ASN A 129 -23.16 33.19 11.15
N GLN A 130 -23.62 32.17 10.42
CA GLN A 130 -23.09 30.82 10.51
C GLN A 130 -21.61 30.75 10.11
N LYS A 131 -21.21 31.52 9.09
CA LYS A 131 -19.80 31.62 8.68
C LYS A 131 -18.93 32.19 9.80
N LYS A 132 -19.42 33.21 10.52
CA LYS A 132 -18.70 33.78 11.67
C LYS A 132 -18.56 32.76 12.80
N TYR A 133 -19.64 32.08 13.16
CA TYR A 133 -19.63 31.04 14.19
C TYR A 133 -18.69 29.88 13.83
N ASN A 134 -18.72 29.43 12.57
CA ASN A 134 -17.83 28.37 12.09
C ASN A 134 -16.36 28.80 12.12
N SER A 135 -16.05 30.08 11.87
CA SER A 135 -14.68 30.61 12.01
C SER A 135 -14.19 30.52 13.45
N GLU A 136 -15.01 30.94 14.42
CA GLU A 136 -14.67 30.88 15.84
C GLU A 136 -14.45 29.43 16.32
N ILE A 137 -15.27 28.48 15.86
CA ILE A 137 -15.06 27.05 16.12
C ILE A 137 -13.76 26.55 15.49
N SER A 138 -13.48 26.96 14.25
CA SER A 138 -12.25 26.58 13.54
C SER A 138 -11.02 27.05 14.31
N ASP A 139 -11.03 28.27 14.85
CA ASP A 139 -9.94 28.82 15.65
C ASP A 139 -9.77 28.09 17.00
N GLN A 140 -10.87 27.65 17.62
CA GLN A 140 -10.79 26.82 18.83
C GLN A 140 -10.25 25.41 18.54
N LEU A 141 -10.62 24.83 17.41
CA LEU A 141 -10.13 23.52 16.97
C LEU A 141 -8.63 23.56 16.65
N THR A 142 -8.15 24.61 15.97
CA THR A 142 -6.71 24.77 15.71
C THR A 142 -5.93 24.90 17.01
N LEU A 143 -6.40 25.69 17.97
CA LEU A 143 -5.76 25.81 19.28
C LEU A 143 -5.72 24.48 20.05
N LYS A 144 -6.81 23.71 20.06
CA LYS A 144 -6.84 22.37 20.67
C LYS A 144 -5.91 21.39 19.97
N THR A 145 -5.82 21.46 18.65
CA THR A 145 -4.94 20.61 17.84
C THR A 145 -3.48 20.85 18.18
N ILE A 146 -3.06 22.12 18.31
CA ILE A 146 -1.69 22.48 18.72
C ILE A 146 -1.36 21.87 20.09
N LYS A 147 -2.24 22.00 21.08
CA LYS A 147 -2.04 21.42 22.42
C LYS A 147 -1.94 19.90 22.42
N CYS A 148 -2.76 19.22 21.62
CA CYS A 148 -2.67 17.76 21.45
C CYS A 148 -1.32 17.36 20.86
N ASN A 149 -0.86 18.07 19.82
CA ASN A 149 0.42 17.79 19.18
C ASN A 149 1.60 17.99 20.14
N GLU A 150 1.58 19.04 20.98
CA GLU A 150 2.61 19.25 22.01
C GLU A 150 2.67 18.09 23.01
N SER A 151 1.52 17.65 23.51
CA SER A 151 1.42 16.51 24.43
C SER A 151 1.87 15.20 23.78
N GLU A 152 1.59 15.02 22.49
CA GLU A 152 2.02 13.85 21.73
C GLU A 152 3.54 13.83 21.49
N ILE A 153 4.15 14.98 21.23
CA ILE A 153 5.61 15.12 21.14
C ILE A 153 6.27 14.72 22.47
N GLU A 154 5.75 15.17 23.61
CA GLU A 154 6.25 14.78 24.92
C GLU A 154 6.12 13.27 25.16
N ARG A 155 4.96 12.69 24.88
CA ARG A 155 4.72 11.24 24.98
C ARG A 155 5.74 10.45 24.16
N ASN A 156 5.99 10.86 22.93
CA ASN A 156 6.95 10.22 22.04
C ASN A 156 8.39 10.32 22.58
N LYS A 157 8.77 11.46 23.17
CA LYS A 157 10.07 11.61 23.85
C LYS A 157 10.23 10.64 25.03
N PHE A 158 9.20 10.51 25.88
CA PHE A 158 9.22 9.57 27.00
C PHE A 158 9.31 8.11 26.51
N GLN A 159 8.56 7.75 25.48
CA GLN A 159 8.56 6.40 24.90
C GLN A 159 9.92 6.04 24.29
N ALA A 160 10.57 6.99 23.59
CA ALA A 160 11.92 6.82 23.08
C ALA A 160 12.93 6.61 24.23
N GLY A 161 12.86 7.42 25.29
CA GLY A 161 13.73 7.28 26.46
C GLY A 161 13.56 5.94 27.20
N TYR A 162 12.32 5.46 27.34
CA TYR A 162 12.04 4.17 27.95
C TYR A 162 12.60 3.00 27.11
N SER A 163 12.43 3.06 25.78
CA SER A 163 12.95 2.04 24.86
C SER A 163 14.49 1.97 24.90
N LEU A 164 15.15 3.12 24.97
CA LEU A 164 16.61 3.20 25.14
C LEU A 164 17.07 2.62 26.48
N LEU A 165 16.32 2.84 27.56
CA LEU A 165 16.65 2.25 28.85
C LEU A 165 16.51 0.73 28.84
N GLN A 166 15.46 0.21 28.19
CA GLN A 166 15.26 -1.24 28.03
C GLN A 166 16.40 -1.89 27.23
N SER A 167 16.86 -1.26 26.13
CA SER A 167 17.99 -1.78 25.37
C SER A 167 19.27 -1.82 26.21
N LYS A 168 19.52 -0.77 27.01
CA LYS A 168 20.67 -0.71 27.93
C LYS A 168 20.62 -1.79 29.02
N ILE A 169 19.46 -2.05 29.60
CA ILE A 169 19.29 -3.14 30.59
C ILE A 169 19.60 -4.50 29.95
N LYS A 170 19.11 -4.73 28.73
CA LYS A 170 19.36 -5.97 27.99
C LYS A 170 20.87 -6.17 27.72
N SER A 171 21.55 -5.11 27.29
CA SER A 171 23.00 -5.11 27.08
C SER A 171 23.78 -5.43 28.37
N LEU A 172 23.46 -4.76 29.48
CA LEU A 172 24.12 -5.01 30.77
C LEU A 172 23.88 -6.43 31.29
N ASN A 173 22.69 -6.99 31.09
CA ASN A 173 22.39 -8.38 31.46
C ASN A 173 23.24 -9.38 30.68
N HIS A 174 23.48 -9.12 29.39
CA HIS A 174 24.37 -9.96 28.58
C HIS A 174 25.81 -9.88 29.08
N GLU A 175 26.32 -8.68 29.38
CA GLU A 175 27.68 -8.52 29.92
C GLU A 175 27.87 -9.26 31.25
N LEU A 176 26.86 -9.23 32.13
CA LEU A 176 26.88 -9.99 33.38
C LEU A 176 26.97 -11.50 33.11
N TYR A 177 26.27 -12.01 32.09
CA TYR A 177 26.37 -13.41 31.70
C TYR A 177 27.79 -13.76 31.20
N ASP A 178 28.39 -12.92 30.37
CA ASP A 178 29.73 -13.17 29.81
C ASP A 178 30.79 -13.30 30.92
N LEU A 179 30.76 -12.40 31.90
CA LEU A 179 31.66 -12.46 33.07
C LEU A 179 31.45 -13.74 33.88
N GLN A 180 30.21 -14.20 34.00
CA GLN A 180 29.88 -15.41 34.75
C GLN A 180 30.26 -16.69 34.02
N SER A 181 30.11 -16.72 32.69
CA SER A 181 30.56 -17.83 31.86
C SER A 181 32.08 -17.98 31.97
N ALA A 182 32.82 -16.86 31.88
CA ALA A 182 34.25 -16.85 32.12
C ALA A 182 34.63 -17.40 33.51
N ASN A 183 33.95 -16.94 34.57
CA ASN A 183 34.17 -17.45 35.92
C ASN A 183 33.83 -18.94 36.04
N SER A 184 32.77 -19.42 35.38
CA SER A 184 32.39 -20.84 35.39
C SER A 184 33.45 -21.70 34.72
N SER A 185 34.04 -21.24 33.62
CA SER A 185 35.14 -21.95 32.95
C SER A 185 36.36 -22.10 33.88
N VAL A 186 36.74 -21.02 34.57
CA VAL A 186 37.84 -21.06 35.56
C VAL A 186 37.53 -22.01 36.70
N ILE A 187 36.29 -21.99 37.21
CA ILE A 187 35.84 -22.92 38.26
C ILE A 187 35.96 -24.37 37.79
N ASP A 188 35.58 -24.68 36.55
CA ASP A 188 35.66 -26.03 36.02
C ASP A 188 37.11 -26.49 35.81
N GLU A 189 38.00 -25.60 35.36
CA GLU A 189 39.46 -25.85 35.34
C GLU A 189 39.99 -26.19 36.74
N LEU A 190 39.61 -25.39 37.75
CA LEU A 190 40.00 -25.64 39.14
C LEU A 190 39.43 -26.95 39.69
N LYS A 191 38.21 -27.34 39.32
CA LYS A 191 37.62 -28.64 39.72
C LYS A 191 38.40 -29.81 39.13
N VAL A 192 38.80 -29.72 37.86
CA VAL A 192 39.64 -30.75 37.21
C VAL A 192 40.99 -30.84 37.91
N GLU A 193 41.61 -29.70 38.22
CA GLU A 193 42.88 -29.68 38.95
C GLU A 193 42.75 -30.29 40.35
N ILE A 194 41.68 -29.95 41.09
CA ILE A 194 41.38 -30.55 42.38
C ILE A 194 41.18 -32.07 42.25
N ALA A 195 40.52 -32.54 41.19
CA ALA A 195 40.32 -33.97 40.95
C ALA A 195 41.66 -34.68 40.65
N ASN A 196 42.52 -34.07 39.84
CA ASN A 196 43.87 -34.57 39.56
C ASN A 196 44.70 -34.65 40.85
N LEU A 197 44.75 -33.57 41.64
CA LEU A 197 45.46 -33.54 42.92
C LEU A 197 44.91 -34.56 43.92
N LYS A 198 43.59 -34.80 43.94
CA LYS A 198 42.97 -35.86 44.75
C LYS A 198 43.40 -37.26 44.29
N SER A 199 43.45 -37.49 42.98
CA SER A 199 43.91 -38.77 42.42
C SER A 199 45.39 -39.03 42.70
N GLU A 200 46.22 -37.98 42.62
CA GLU A 200 47.65 -38.02 42.93
C GLU A 200 47.88 -38.25 44.43
N LYS A 201 47.13 -37.56 45.31
CA LYS A 201 47.13 -37.83 46.75
C LYS A 201 46.74 -39.28 47.06
N ALA A 202 45.71 -39.81 46.42
CA ALA A 202 45.30 -41.21 46.59
C ALA A 202 46.37 -42.20 46.12
N TYR A 203 47.06 -41.90 45.01
CA TYR A 203 48.19 -42.67 44.52
C TYR A 203 49.36 -42.69 45.53
N PHE A 204 49.74 -41.52 46.08
CA PHE A 204 50.79 -41.43 47.09
C PHE A 204 50.40 -42.12 48.41
N GLN A 205 49.16 -41.96 48.87
CA GLN A 205 48.66 -42.65 50.07
C GLN A 205 48.67 -44.17 49.92
N SER A 206 48.32 -44.69 48.74
CA SER A 206 48.40 -46.12 48.43
C SER A 206 49.85 -46.63 48.40
N ARG A 207 50.80 -45.79 48.01
CA ARG A 207 52.23 -46.13 47.99
C ARG A 207 52.87 -46.13 49.38
N CYS A 208 52.42 -45.25 50.28
CA CYS A 208 52.83 -45.28 51.69
C CYS A 208 52.26 -46.49 52.43
N TYR A 209 51.01 -46.91 52.13
CA TYR A 209 50.41 -48.12 52.72
C TYR A 209 51.13 -49.42 52.31
N ASN A 210 51.79 -49.43 51.14
CA ASN A 210 52.59 -50.57 50.66
C ASN A 210 54.02 -50.62 51.23
N ILE A 211 54.45 -49.60 51.97
CA ILE A 211 55.78 -49.57 52.64
C ILE A 211 55.66 -49.91 54.14
N GLU A 212 54.44 -49.88 54.71
CA GLU A 212 54.21 -50.11 56.15
C GLU A 212 53.62 -51.49 56.51
N ASN A 213 53.40 -52.40 55.56
CA ASN A 213 52.87 -53.75 55.86
C ASN A 213 53.74 -54.89 55.32
N ILE A 214 54.82 -55.19 56.06
CA ILE A 214 55.32 -56.56 56.19
C ILE A 214 54.72 -57.14 57.48
N ASN A 215 53.90 -58.19 57.30
CA ASN A 215 53.32 -59.10 58.29
C ASN A 215 52.31 -58.55 59.30
N ILE A 216 51.06 -59.05 59.22
CA ILE A 216 50.46 -60.00 60.20
C ILE A 216 49.06 -60.44 59.68
N GLU A 217 48.78 -61.74 59.84
CA GLU A 217 47.57 -62.46 59.42
C GLU A 217 46.30 -62.12 60.25
N GLN A 218 45.15 -62.02 59.56
CA GLN A 218 43.74 -62.43 59.86
C GLN A 218 43.09 -62.21 61.27
N PRO A 219 41.74 -62.26 61.45
CA PRO A 219 40.64 -62.55 60.51
C PRO A 219 39.46 -61.54 60.50
N SER A 220 38.54 -61.81 59.58
CA SER A 220 37.22 -61.23 59.27
C SER A 220 36.36 -60.66 60.41
N THR A 221 35.59 -59.60 60.11
CA THR A 221 34.12 -59.65 60.24
C THR A 221 33.44 -58.81 59.14
N SER A 222 32.46 -59.46 58.52
CA SER A 222 31.53 -59.01 57.49
C SER A 222 30.71 -57.77 57.84
N LYS A 223 30.61 -56.79 56.92
CA LYS A 223 29.37 -56.05 56.65
C LYS A 223 29.20 -55.83 55.14
N ILE A 224 28.07 -56.32 54.67
CA ILE A 224 27.57 -56.37 53.31
C ILE A 224 27.47 -54.95 52.73
N ASN A 225 28.23 -54.68 51.66
CA ASN A 225 27.95 -53.57 50.75
C ASN A 225 27.17 -54.12 49.56
N ILE A 226 25.91 -53.75 49.47
CA ILE A 226 25.09 -53.91 48.27
C ILE A 226 25.67 -52.97 47.22
N GLU A 227 26.39 -53.55 46.26
CA GLU A 227 26.79 -52.89 45.04
C GLU A 227 25.54 -52.45 44.26
N ASN A 228 25.25 -51.14 44.22
CA ASN A 228 24.43 -50.55 43.17
C ASN A 228 25.23 -50.48 41.85
N LYS A 229 25.63 -51.65 41.34
CA LYS A 229 25.98 -51.85 39.92
C LYS A 229 24.70 -52.07 39.13
N ASN A 230 23.86 -51.04 39.02
CA ASN A 230 22.69 -51.07 38.12
C ASN A 230 22.21 -49.66 37.72
N ALA A 231 23.16 -48.78 37.35
CA ALA A 231 22.83 -47.50 36.69
C ALA A 231 23.69 -47.22 35.44
N MET A 232 24.34 -48.25 34.87
CA MET A 232 25.17 -48.14 33.67
C MET A 232 24.74 -49.07 32.53
N SER A 233 23.48 -49.53 32.51
CA SER A 233 22.96 -50.34 31.41
C SER A 233 21.57 -49.87 31.00
N LEU A 234 21.46 -48.63 30.51
CA LEU A 234 20.34 -48.23 29.65
C LEU A 234 20.65 -46.91 28.90
N GLN A 235 21.71 -46.87 28.10
CA GLN A 235 21.88 -45.84 27.06
C GLN A 235 22.92 -46.19 25.98
N ASN A 236 22.92 -47.45 25.51
CA ASN A 236 23.49 -47.80 24.21
C ASN A 236 22.39 -47.79 23.14
N LYS A 237 21.73 -46.63 22.96
CA LYS A 237 21.04 -46.28 21.71
C LYS A 237 21.99 -45.36 20.95
N THR A 238 22.67 -45.92 19.94
CA THR A 238 23.36 -45.21 18.83
C THR A 238 23.65 -43.74 19.10
N LYS A 239 24.74 -43.45 19.85
CA LYS A 239 25.15 -42.09 20.15
C LYS A 239 25.56 -41.42 18.83
N SER A 240 24.75 -40.49 18.33
CA SER A 240 25.14 -39.67 17.19
C SER A 240 26.38 -38.88 17.59
N GLU A 241 27.51 -39.10 16.92
CA GLU A 241 28.71 -38.29 17.12
C GLU A 241 28.49 -36.91 16.49
N TYR A 242 28.81 -35.87 17.25
CA TYR A 242 28.72 -34.47 16.82
C TYR A 242 30.12 -33.86 16.93
N TYR A 243 30.48 -33.02 15.95
CA TYR A 243 31.84 -32.52 15.81
C TYR A 243 31.87 -30.99 15.82
N GLY A 244 32.79 -30.42 16.61
CA GLY A 244 33.14 -29.00 16.57
C GLY A 244 34.06 -28.70 15.40
N ASN A 245 35.34 -29.00 15.58
CA ASN A 245 36.38 -29.06 14.54
C ASN A 245 36.63 -30.52 14.11
N ASP A 246 37.30 -30.71 12.97
CA ASP A 246 37.78 -32.03 12.54
C ASP A 246 38.72 -32.65 13.61
N PRO A 247 38.40 -33.85 14.15
CA PRO A 247 39.23 -34.53 15.15
C PRO A 247 40.68 -34.79 14.71
N GLN A 248 40.96 -34.79 13.40
CA GLN A 248 42.31 -35.00 12.87
C GLN A 248 43.17 -33.73 12.87
N LEU A 249 42.58 -32.55 13.13
CA LEU A 249 43.27 -31.28 13.25
C LEU A 249 43.49 -30.94 14.72
N ASN A 250 44.73 -31.07 15.21
CA ASN A 250 45.16 -30.50 16.49
C ASN A 250 45.15 -28.95 16.40
N THR A 251 43.97 -28.33 16.48
CA THR A 251 43.86 -26.88 16.51
C THR A 251 44.39 -26.36 17.86
N PRO A 252 45.40 -25.46 17.87
CA PRO A 252 45.87 -24.85 19.11
C PRO A 252 44.73 -24.08 19.79
N THR A 253 44.66 -24.08 21.12
CA THR A 253 43.67 -23.30 21.91
C THR A 253 43.67 -21.79 21.58
N LYS A 254 44.76 -21.28 20.98
CA LYS A 254 44.87 -19.90 20.49
C LYS A 254 44.11 -19.62 19.18
N ARG A 255 43.69 -20.64 18.41
CA ARG A 255 43.00 -20.50 17.12
C ARG A 255 41.89 -21.55 16.92
N PHE A 256 41.06 -21.76 17.95
CA PHE A 256 40.03 -22.80 17.93
C PHE A 256 38.85 -22.51 16.97
N LEU A 257 38.70 -21.27 16.49
CA LEU A 257 37.67 -20.87 15.51
C LEU A 257 38.17 -20.90 14.05
N LEU A 258 39.35 -21.46 13.79
CA LEU A 258 39.90 -21.51 12.44
C LEU A 258 38.94 -22.23 11.47
N GLY A 259 38.65 -21.58 10.34
CA GLY A 259 37.70 -22.08 9.34
C GLY A 259 36.23 -21.76 9.63
N CYS A 260 35.91 -21.15 10.78
CA CYS A 260 34.56 -20.71 11.10
C CYS A 260 34.30 -19.31 10.52
N VAL A 261 33.27 -19.19 9.70
CA VAL A 261 32.71 -17.93 9.19
C VAL A 261 31.34 -17.69 9.83
N PHE A 262 31.19 -16.54 10.49
CA PHE A 262 30.01 -16.15 11.26
C PHE A 262 29.20 -15.06 10.56
N LEU A 263 27.88 -15.17 10.61
CA LEU A 263 26.95 -14.09 10.26
C LEU A 263 26.07 -13.77 11.47
N PHE A 264 25.92 -12.49 11.80
CA PHE A 264 24.98 -12.01 12.81
C PHE A 264 23.70 -11.55 12.14
N VAL A 265 22.56 -12.08 12.57
CA VAL A 265 21.25 -11.67 12.05
C VAL A 265 20.76 -10.45 12.83
N GLU A 266 20.48 -9.35 12.12
CA GLU A 266 20.17 -8.05 12.69
C GLU A 266 18.96 -8.07 13.63
N GLY A 267 19.12 -7.38 14.77
CA GLY A 267 18.27 -7.45 15.96
C GLY A 267 19.05 -7.37 17.29
N GLN A 268 20.40 -7.42 17.24
CA GLN A 268 21.24 -7.40 18.45
C GLN A 268 22.45 -6.44 18.44
N ILE A 269 22.82 -5.78 17.34
CA ILE A 269 23.98 -4.87 17.31
C ILE A 269 23.73 -3.64 16.42
N GLN A 270 22.70 -2.86 16.74
CA GLN A 270 22.57 -1.47 16.26
C GLN A 270 22.32 -0.58 17.48
N GLN A 271 23.38 -0.32 18.23
CA GLN A 271 23.63 0.89 19.02
C GLN A 271 24.94 0.69 19.79
N GLU A 272 26.07 0.80 19.10
CA GLU A 272 27.31 1.25 19.71
C GLU A 272 27.64 2.60 19.07
N ASP A 273 26.94 3.65 19.50
CA ASP A 273 27.43 5.00 19.34
C ASP A 273 27.98 5.48 20.69
N ASN A 274 29.29 5.69 20.67
CA ASN A 274 30.04 6.70 21.43
C ASN A 274 29.70 6.83 22.92
N ASN A 275 30.24 5.93 23.76
CA ASN A 275 30.79 6.32 25.07
C ASN A 275 31.67 5.22 25.70
N ILE A 276 32.98 5.52 25.74
CA ILE A 276 34.03 5.12 26.71
C ILE A 276 33.76 3.83 27.51
N CYS A 277 34.25 2.71 27.00
CA CYS A 277 35.08 1.76 27.75
C CYS A 277 35.75 0.83 26.74
N ASN A 278 37.05 0.57 26.91
CA ASN A 278 37.81 -0.41 26.11
C ASN A 278 37.20 -1.82 26.24
N LYS A 279 36.17 -2.12 25.47
CA LYS A 279 35.55 -3.45 25.41
C LYS A 279 35.68 -3.99 23.99
N THR A 280 36.30 -5.16 23.92
CA THR A 280 36.47 -5.92 22.68
C THR A 280 35.09 -6.41 22.26
N THR A 281 34.64 -6.07 21.06
CA THR A 281 33.33 -6.48 20.55
C THR A 281 33.30 -8.00 20.35
N PRO A 282 32.12 -8.65 20.32
CA PRO A 282 32.00 -10.08 20.00
C PRO A 282 32.71 -10.45 18.68
N LYS A 283 32.71 -9.53 17.72
CA LYS A 283 33.42 -9.66 16.43
C LYS A 283 34.94 -9.70 16.62
N ASP A 284 35.48 -8.84 17.47
CA ASP A 284 36.92 -8.82 17.76
C ASP A 284 37.37 -10.12 18.43
N ASN A 285 36.55 -10.69 19.32
CA ASN A 285 36.85 -11.98 19.93
C ASN A 285 36.85 -13.13 18.90
N ILE A 286 35.90 -13.13 17.95
CA ILE A 286 35.88 -14.11 16.86
C ILE A 286 37.20 -14.04 16.06
N ILE A 287 37.59 -12.82 15.65
CA ILE A 287 38.80 -12.60 14.84
C ILE A 287 40.05 -12.99 15.63
N LYS A 288 40.12 -12.62 16.93
CA LYS A 288 41.22 -12.96 17.84
C LYS A 288 41.48 -14.46 17.92
N TYR A 289 40.44 -15.29 17.87
CA TYR A 289 40.54 -16.76 17.94
C TYR A 289 40.50 -17.45 16.57
N GLY A 290 40.68 -16.70 15.47
CA GLY A 290 40.88 -17.22 14.12
C GLY A 290 39.63 -17.44 13.27
N GLY A 291 38.47 -16.94 13.72
CA GLY A 291 37.24 -16.94 12.93
C GLY A 291 37.08 -15.69 12.06
N LEU A 292 36.15 -15.75 11.10
CA LEU A 292 35.80 -14.64 10.21
C LEU A 292 34.36 -14.19 10.44
N VAL A 293 34.05 -12.93 10.18
CA VAL A 293 32.68 -12.37 10.28
C VAL A 293 32.28 -11.78 8.92
N GLU A 294 31.13 -12.20 8.41
CA GLU A 294 30.52 -11.63 7.20
C GLU A 294 29.32 -10.74 7.54
N GLN A 295 29.09 -9.73 6.69
CA GLN A 295 27.96 -8.80 6.83
C GLN A 295 26.70 -9.30 6.12
N PHE A 296 26.86 -10.09 5.06
CA PHE A 296 25.77 -10.55 4.21
C PHE A 296 25.75 -12.06 4.15
N TYR A 297 24.56 -12.63 3.91
CA TYR A 297 24.42 -14.06 3.75
C TYR A 297 25.16 -14.57 2.50
N SER A 298 26.05 -15.54 2.66
CA SER A 298 26.83 -16.15 1.58
C SER A 298 27.03 -17.66 1.79
N PRO A 299 27.39 -18.41 0.73
CA PRO A 299 27.65 -19.85 0.84
C PRO A 299 28.79 -20.22 1.81
N ARG A 300 29.73 -19.28 2.07
CA ARG A 300 30.90 -19.50 2.93
C ARG A 300 30.56 -19.52 4.42
N ILE A 301 29.39 -19.01 4.79
CA ILE A 301 28.96 -18.98 6.19
C ILE A 301 28.88 -20.41 6.72
N THR A 302 29.41 -20.57 7.94
CA THR A 302 29.38 -21.83 8.69
C THR A 302 28.42 -21.72 9.88
N HIS A 303 28.35 -20.55 10.51
CA HIS A 303 27.57 -20.29 11.71
C HIS A 303 26.69 -19.05 11.54
N VAL A 304 25.44 -19.14 11.96
CA VAL A 304 24.49 -18.03 11.98
C VAL A 304 24.14 -17.73 13.44
N ILE A 305 24.57 -16.58 13.94
CA ILE A 305 24.26 -16.09 15.28
C ILE A 305 22.88 -15.45 15.27
N CYS A 306 21.94 -16.02 16.03
CA CYS A 306 20.54 -15.61 16.02
C CYS A 306 19.80 -15.96 17.31
N VAL A 307 18.76 -15.19 17.63
CA VAL A 307 17.89 -15.43 18.81
C VAL A 307 16.71 -16.34 18.47
N THR A 308 16.14 -16.22 17.26
CA THR A 308 14.92 -16.91 16.85
C THR A 308 15.11 -17.69 15.55
N GLN A 309 14.47 -18.86 15.47
CA GLN A 309 14.38 -19.67 14.26
C GLN A 309 13.45 -19.06 13.20
N LYS A 310 12.61 -18.08 13.55
CA LYS A 310 11.56 -17.51 12.68
C LYS A 310 12.02 -16.33 11.82
N HIS A 311 13.30 -15.97 11.90
CA HIS A 311 13.87 -14.95 11.01
C HIS A 311 14.18 -15.56 9.64
N CYS A 312 13.86 -14.86 8.55
CA CYS A 312 14.01 -15.38 7.19
C CYS A 312 15.42 -15.89 6.86
N ILE A 313 16.46 -15.15 7.25
CA ILE A 313 17.88 -15.57 7.10
C ILE A 313 18.19 -16.86 7.88
N VAL A 314 17.61 -17.03 9.07
CA VAL A 314 17.85 -18.21 9.91
C VAL A 314 17.14 -19.42 9.33
N GLU A 315 15.91 -19.27 8.84
CA GLU A 315 15.19 -20.31 8.13
C GLU A 315 15.96 -20.77 6.88
N GLN A 316 16.54 -19.82 6.14
CA GLN A 316 17.41 -20.15 5.00
C GLN A 316 18.70 -20.86 5.44
N GLY A 317 19.36 -20.37 6.51
CA GLY A 317 20.55 -20.99 7.10
C GLY A 317 20.32 -22.44 7.52
N MET A 318 19.20 -22.73 8.17
CA MET A 318 18.85 -24.10 8.57
C MET A 318 18.65 -25.00 7.34
N LYS A 319 18.00 -24.52 6.28
CA LYS A 319 17.82 -25.27 5.02
C LYS A 319 19.14 -25.55 4.32
N ASP A 320 20.08 -24.61 4.38
CA ASP A 320 21.42 -24.73 3.78
C ASP A 320 22.39 -25.52 4.67
N GLY A 321 21.92 -26.14 5.75
CA GLY A 321 22.73 -26.95 6.66
C GLY A 321 23.76 -26.14 7.46
N LYS A 322 23.48 -24.86 7.75
CA LYS A 322 24.34 -24.00 8.55
C LYS A 322 24.11 -24.22 10.05
N ARG A 323 25.12 -23.97 10.87
CA ARG A 323 25.03 -24.09 12.33
C ARG A 323 24.37 -22.83 12.92
N CYS A 324 23.07 -22.91 13.21
CA CYS A 324 22.31 -21.82 13.83
C CYS A 324 22.37 -21.90 15.36
N VAL A 325 22.93 -20.87 16.00
CA VAL A 325 23.23 -20.84 17.43
C VAL A 325 23.05 -19.42 17.98
N THR A 326 22.92 -19.28 19.30
CA THR A 326 22.80 -17.97 19.95
C THR A 326 24.16 -17.35 20.27
N ASP A 327 24.13 -16.08 20.65
CA ASP A 327 25.27 -15.36 21.25
C ASP A 327 25.77 -16.00 22.55
N TYR A 328 24.87 -16.52 23.40
CA TYR A 328 25.24 -17.26 24.62
C TYR A 328 26.18 -18.44 24.35
N TRP A 329 25.92 -19.18 23.27
CA TRP A 329 26.79 -20.28 22.88
C TRP A 329 28.19 -19.79 22.49
N LEU A 330 28.26 -18.71 21.71
CA LEU A 330 29.51 -18.10 21.28
C LEU A 330 30.34 -17.63 22.49
N SER A 331 29.69 -16.98 23.47
CA SER A 331 30.34 -16.57 24.71
C SER A 331 30.91 -17.78 25.48
N ASP A 332 30.11 -18.84 25.65
CA ASP A 332 30.53 -20.03 26.39
C ASP A 332 31.72 -20.76 25.72
N ILE A 333 31.76 -20.89 24.39
CA ILE A 333 32.89 -21.52 23.69
C ILE A 333 34.15 -20.67 23.71
N ILE A 334 34.02 -19.33 23.72
CA ILE A 334 35.14 -18.40 23.85
C ILE A 334 35.73 -18.49 25.25
N SER A 335 34.89 -18.51 26.29
CA SER A 335 35.34 -18.71 27.67
C SER A 335 36.07 -20.06 27.83
N LYS A 336 35.52 -21.14 27.25
CA LYS A 336 36.13 -22.48 27.26
C LYS A 336 37.33 -22.64 26.31
N LYS A 337 37.55 -21.70 25.39
CA LYS A 337 38.57 -21.76 24.32
C LYS A 337 38.53 -23.05 23.50
N SER A 338 37.32 -23.56 23.23
CA SER A 338 37.14 -24.85 22.56
C SER A 338 35.88 -24.87 21.69
N MET A 339 36.01 -25.42 20.48
CA MET A 339 34.91 -25.55 19.52
C MET A 339 34.07 -26.79 19.87
N ILE A 340 32.95 -26.59 20.57
CA ILE A 340 32.05 -27.68 20.98
C ILE A 340 30.59 -27.41 20.57
N GLN A 341 29.86 -28.50 20.29
CA GLN A 341 28.44 -28.45 19.96
C GLN A 341 27.62 -27.78 21.06
N PRO A 342 26.49 -27.10 20.76
CA PRO A 342 25.57 -26.57 21.76
C PRO A 342 25.14 -27.61 22.82
N TRP A 343 25.32 -27.29 24.10
CA TRP A 343 25.06 -28.20 25.24
C TRP A 343 24.12 -27.63 26.31
N ARG A 344 23.53 -26.46 26.08
CA ARG A 344 22.53 -25.84 26.95
C ARG A 344 21.34 -25.39 26.10
N ALA A 345 20.14 -25.35 26.66
CA ALA A 345 18.97 -24.91 25.90
C ALA A 345 19.12 -23.48 25.34
N ILE A 346 19.73 -22.56 26.11
CA ILE A 346 19.99 -21.16 25.69
C ILE A 346 20.97 -21.02 24.52
N HIS A 347 21.70 -22.08 24.16
CA HIS A 347 22.60 -22.08 23.01
C HIS A 347 21.87 -22.21 21.67
N PHE A 348 20.60 -22.63 21.72
CA PHE A 348 19.77 -22.83 20.56
C PHE A 348 18.83 -21.64 20.36
N PRO A 349 18.61 -21.21 19.10
CA PRO A 349 17.60 -20.19 18.81
C PRO A 349 16.20 -20.71 19.16
N ILE A 350 15.35 -19.85 19.72
CA ILE A 350 13.99 -20.23 20.11
C ILE A 350 13.09 -20.45 18.88
N PRO A 351 12.13 -21.40 18.93
CA PRO A 351 11.20 -21.67 17.83
C PRO A 351 10.04 -20.65 17.72
N TYR A 352 10.07 -19.60 18.54
CA TYR A 352 9.02 -18.59 18.66
C TYR A 352 9.39 -17.30 17.93
N ARG A 353 8.38 -16.51 17.56
CA ARG A 353 8.61 -15.15 17.07
C ARG A 353 8.83 -14.20 18.25
N MET A 354 9.64 -13.17 18.05
CA MET A 354 10.00 -12.23 19.13
C MET A 354 8.82 -11.39 19.64
N ASP A 355 7.79 -11.21 18.81
CA ASP A 355 6.53 -10.51 19.13
C ASP A 355 5.52 -11.38 19.89
N ASN A 356 5.76 -12.70 20.01
CA ASN A 356 4.83 -13.63 20.65
C ASN A 356 5.60 -14.73 21.39
N LEU A 357 6.12 -14.36 22.56
CA LEU A 357 6.91 -15.25 23.42
C LEU A 357 6.00 -15.99 24.42
N PRO A 358 6.26 -17.28 24.67
CA PRO A 358 5.33 -18.16 25.39
C PRO A 358 5.11 -17.80 26.86
N CYS A 359 6.08 -17.17 27.52
CA CYS A 359 6.04 -16.88 28.95
C CYS A 359 5.91 -15.39 29.26
N GLN A 360 5.49 -14.56 28.30
CA GLN A 360 5.46 -13.10 28.46
C GLN A 360 4.65 -12.60 29.68
N ASN A 361 3.64 -13.37 30.08
CA ASN A 361 2.77 -13.05 31.22
C ASN A 361 3.12 -13.82 32.51
N PHE A 362 4.18 -14.63 32.51
CA PHE A 362 4.57 -15.44 33.67
C PHE A 362 5.56 -14.70 34.56
N GLN A 363 5.35 -14.78 35.87
CA GLN A 363 6.31 -14.38 36.90
C GLN A 363 6.94 -15.62 37.56
N ILE A 364 8.22 -15.84 37.30
CA ILE A 364 8.92 -17.08 37.64
C ILE A 364 9.93 -16.84 38.77
N SER A 365 9.89 -17.64 39.82
CA SER A 365 10.86 -17.53 40.92
C SER A 365 12.01 -18.53 40.76
N ILE A 366 13.25 -18.08 40.93
CA ILE A 366 14.46 -18.91 40.89
C ILE A 366 14.90 -19.22 42.33
N VAL A 367 14.91 -20.50 42.68
CA VAL A 367 15.15 -20.99 44.06
C VAL A 367 16.17 -22.14 44.07
N ASN A 368 16.99 -22.24 45.13
CA ASN A 368 17.95 -23.34 45.37
C ASN A 368 19.08 -23.52 44.34
N PHE A 369 19.33 -22.56 43.46
CA PHE A 369 20.47 -22.60 42.52
C PHE A 369 21.71 -21.92 43.09
N GLY A 370 22.90 -22.40 42.69
CA GLY A 370 24.15 -21.66 42.85
C GLY A 370 24.12 -20.35 42.04
N ILE A 371 25.07 -19.44 42.32
CA ILE A 371 25.11 -18.12 41.66
C ILE A 371 25.15 -18.29 40.13
N ASN A 372 26.07 -19.09 39.60
CA ASN A 372 26.22 -19.26 38.14
C ASN A 372 25.00 -19.96 37.52
N GLU A 373 24.51 -21.04 38.13
CA GLU A 373 23.33 -21.76 37.65
C GLU A 373 22.08 -20.88 37.64
N GLY A 374 21.88 -20.07 38.68
CA GLY A 374 20.74 -19.17 38.80
C GLY A 374 20.71 -18.10 37.71
N HIS A 375 21.88 -17.65 37.22
CA HIS A 375 21.94 -16.71 36.11
C HIS A 375 21.68 -17.36 34.76
N ILE A 376 22.09 -18.63 34.57
CA ILE A 376 21.69 -19.41 33.39
C ILE A 376 20.16 -19.55 33.36
N VAL A 377 19.55 -19.90 34.49
CA VAL A 377 18.08 -19.98 34.61
C VAL A 377 17.43 -18.62 34.35
N LYS A 378 17.99 -17.52 34.85
CA LYS A 378 17.53 -16.16 34.53
C LYS A 378 17.56 -15.90 33.02
N ALA A 379 18.67 -16.18 32.35
CA ALA A 379 18.81 -15.98 30.90
C ALA A 379 17.80 -16.84 30.12
N MET A 380 17.55 -18.08 30.56
CA MET A 380 16.50 -18.94 30.00
C MET A 380 15.11 -18.31 30.10
N ILE A 381 14.77 -17.73 31.26
CA ILE A 381 13.47 -17.07 31.50
C ILE A 381 13.31 -15.84 30.59
N GLU A 382 14.36 -15.03 30.47
CA GLU A 382 14.36 -13.84 29.62
C GLU A 382 14.17 -14.20 28.13
N GLN A 383 14.77 -15.30 27.64
CA GLN A 383 14.59 -15.76 26.25
C GLN A 383 13.13 -16.17 25.93
N VAL A 384 12.38 -16.69 26.91
CA VAL A 384 10.96 -17.05 26.74
C VAL A 384 10.01 -15.89 27.08
N GLY A 385 10.55 -14.71 27.38
CA GLY A 385 9.80 -13.48 27.67
C GLY A 385 9.29 -13.36 29.11
N GLY A 386 9.65 -14.28 30.00
CA GLY A 386 9.13 -14.31 31.37
C GLY A 386 9.74 -13.24 32.28
N GLY A 387 8.96 -12.77 33.25
CA GLY A 387 9.47 -12.02 34.39
C GLY A 387 10.07 -12.96 35.44
N TYR A 388 11.06 -12.49 36.20
CA TYR A 388 11.71 -13.31 37.22
C TYR A 388 11.88 -12.61 38.57
N SER A 389 12.01 -13.42 39.62
CA SER A 389 12.46 -13.00 40.95
C SER A 389 13.49 -13.98 41.51
N PHE A 390 14.54 -13.47 42.16
CA PHE A 390 15.49 -14.30 42.87
C PHE A 390 15.05 -14.53 44.32
N LYS A 391 15.08 -15.79 44.78
CA LYS A 391 14.89 -16.18 46.20
C LYS A 391 13.66 -15.54 46.85
N LYS A 392 12.58 -15.35 46.08
CA LYS A 392 11.37 -14.66 46.54
C LYS A 392 10.12 -15.25 45.91
N VAL A 393 9.30 -15.89 46.75
CA VAL A 393 7.99 -16.44 46.37
C VAL A 393 6.88 -15.54 46.92
N THR A 394 6.01 -15.07 46.02
CA THR A 394 4.87 -14.19 46.33
C THR A 394 3.57 -14.74 45.72
N SER A 395 2.42 -14.14 46.05
CA SER A 395 1.13 -14.51 45.43
C SER A 395 1.11 -14.29 43.90
N ARG A 396 1.89 -13.32 43.40
CA ARG A 396 2.07 -13.03 41.97
C ARG A 396 2.98 -14.01 41.25
N THR A 397 3.68 -14.89 41.96
CA THR A 397 4.55 -15.89 41.33
C THR A 397 3.67 -16.97 40.71
N ASP A 398 3.89 -17.31 39.44
CA ASP A 398 3.11 -18.32 38.73
C ASP A 398 3.78 -19.69 38.82
N VAL A 399 5.11 -19.74 38.72
CA VAL A 399 5.91 -20.97 38.73
C VAL A 399 7.18 -20.76 39.55
N VAL A 400 7.58 -21.78 40.33
CA VAL A 400 8.84 -21.77 41.07
C VAL A 400 9.78 -22.80 40.47
N ILE A 401 10.91 -22.35 39.94
CA ILE A 401 11.95 -23.22 39.42
C ILE A 401 12.95 -23.47 40.54
N SER A 402 13.14 -24.74 40.88
CA SER A 402 14.00 -25.14 41.98
C SER A 402 14.97 -26.25 41.58
N ARG A 403 16.19 -26.18 42.12
CA ARG A 403 17.22 -27.23 41.98
C ARG A 403 16.92 -28.47 42.82
N LYS A 404 16.27 -28.25 43.98
CA LYS A 404 15.96 -29.25 45.03
C LYS A 404 14.53 -29.09 45.50
N LEU A 405 13.89 -30.18 45.92
CA LEU A 405 12.52 -30.14 46.44
C LEU A 405 12.43 -29.67 47.91
N GLU A 406 13.56 -29.43 48.56
CA GLU A 406 13.63 -29.04 49.97
C GLU A 406 13.87 -27.52 50.16
N GLY A 407 13.46 -26.99 51.31
CA GLY A 407 13.78 -25.63 51.76
C GLY A 407 12.58 -24.72 51.96
N GLU A 408 12.74 -23.70 52.80
CA GLU A 408 11.65 -22.82 53.27
C GLU A 408 10.84 -22.16 52.13
N LEU A 409 11.52 -21.75 51.05
CA LEU A 409 10.84 -21.12 49.90
C LEU A 409 10.04 -22.11 49.06
N VAL A 410 10.45 -23.38 49.01
CA VAL A 410 9.74 -24.46 48.33
C VAL A 410 8.51 -24.85 49.14
N GLU A 411 8.67 -25.03 50.45
CA GLU A 411 7.56 -25.27 51.39
C GLU A 411 6.52 -24.16 51.32
N LYS A 412 6.98 -22.90 51.30
CA LYS A 412 6.10 -21.74 51.12
C LYS A 412 5.34 -21.80 49.80
N ALA A 413 6.01 -22.12 48.68
CA ALA A 413 5.38 -22.22 47.37
C ALA A 413 4.28 -23.29 47.34
N LEU A 414 4.55 -24.46 47.92
CA LEU A 414 3.57 -25.54 48.06
C LEU A 414 2.39 -25.12 48.95
N ALA A 415 2.64 -24.41 50.05
CA ALA A 415 1.59 -23.91 50.94
C ALA A 415 0.64 -22.92 50.26
N ILE A 416 1.14 -22.11 49.32
CA ILE A 416 0.31 -21.21 48.49
C ILE A 416 -0.12 -21.83 47.15
N ASN A 417 0.00 -23.16 47.02
CA ASN A 417 -0.42 -23.96 45.88
C ASN A 417 0.18 -23.52 44.53
N LYS A 418 1.46 -23.13 44.55
CA LYS A 418 2.22 -22.79 43.35
C LYS A 418 3.06 -23.99 42.87
N PRO A 419 3.09 -24.27 41.56
CA PRO A 419 3.84 -25.40 41.03
C PRO A 419 5.35 -25.18 41.22
N VAL A 420 6.00 -26.19 41.77
CA VAL A 420 7.46 -26.27 41.92
C VAL A 420 7.98 -27.23 40.87
N VAL A 421 8.88 -26.75 40.01
CA VAL A 421 9.38 -27.47 38.84
C VAL A 421 10.90 -27.42 38.78
N SER A 422 11.50 -28.37 38.08
CA SER A 422 12.92 -28.37 37.76
C SER A 422 13.21 -27.57 36.48
N VAL A 423 14.50 -27.36 36.19
CA VAL A 423 14.96 -26.65 34.99
C VAL A 423 14.45 -27.30 33.69
N GLN A 424 14.09 -28.60 33.74
CA GLN A 424 13.54 -29.31 32.59
C GLN A 424 12.29 -28.64 32.02
N TRP A 425 11.51 -27.95 32.85
CA TRP A 425 10.36 -27.16 32.41
C TRP A 425 10.75 -26.07 31.41
N LEU A 426 11.81 -25.31 31.70
CA LEU A 426 12.32 -24.29 30.77
C LEU A 426 13.01 -24.90 29.55
N ASN A 427 13.77 -25.99 29.72
CA ASN A 427 14.41 -26.67 28.58
C ASN A 427 13.35 -27.07 27.54
N ASP A 428 12.27 -27.70 27.99
CA ASP A 428 11.18 -28.12 27.13
C ASP A 428 10.52 -26.95 26.38
N ILE A 429 10.27 -25.82 27.07
CA ILE A 429 9.69 -24.62 26.47
C ILE A 429 10.65 -24.00 25.46
N LEU A 430 11.94 -23.87 25.77
CA LEU A 430 12.94 -23.34 24.83
C LEU A 430 13.05 -24.18 23.55
N PHE A 431 12.74 -25.48 23.63
CA PHE A 431 12.69 -26.39 22.47
C PHE A 431 11.32 -26.46 21.78
N GLY A 432 10.34 -25.66 22.21
CA GLY A 432 9.04 -25.54 21.53
C GLY A 432 7.90 -26.36 22.14
N SER A 433 8.14 -27.10 23.23
CA SER A 433 7.08 -27.86 23.90
C SER A 433 6.06 -26.93 24.53
N ARG A 434 4.78 -27.17 24.24
CA ARG A 434 3.66 -26.41 24.83
C ARG A 434 3.11 -27.02 26.12
N LEU A 435 3.59 -28.20 26.53
CA LEU A 435 3.08 -28.91 27.70
C LEU A 435 3.31 -28.09 28.98
N GLY A 436 4.55 -27.61 29.19
CA GLY A 436 4.91 -26.82 30.36
C GLY A 436 4.13 -25.51 30.50
N ILE A 437 3.68 -24.91 29.40
CA ILE A 437 2.90 -23.66 29.43
C ILE A 437 1.45 -23.93 29.88
N LYS A 438 0.86 -25.03 29.40
CA LYS A 438 -0.53 -25.41 29.73
C LYS A 438 -0.64 -26.00 31.13
N GLU A 439 0.32 -26.86 31.50
CA GLU A 439 0.32 -27.61 32.74
C GLU A 439 1.69 -27.54 33.41
N PRO A 440 2.05 -26.41 34.06
CA PRO A 440 3.34 -26.27 34.72
C PRO A 440 3.56 -27.31 35.83
N GLY A 441 2.49 -27.73 36.51
CA GLY A 441 2.53 -28.71 37.60
C GLY A 441 2.68 -30.18 37.16
N ASN A 442 2.90 -30.46 35.86
CA ASN A 442 3.01 -31.82 35.36
C ASN A 442 4.15 -32.60 36.05
N ILE A 443 3.90 -33.87 36.37
CA ILE A 443 4.83 -34.74 37.12
C ILE A 443 6.18 -34.91 36.41
N LYS A 444 6.23 -34.77 35.09
CA LYS A 444 7.46 -34.77 34.30
C LYS A 444 8.48 -33.72 34.79
N TYR A 445 7.99 -32.59 35.27
CA TYR A 445 8.82 -31.46 35.71
C TYR A 445 9.17 -31.49 37.21
N GLN A 446 8.69 -32.50 37.95
CA GLN A 446 8.95 -32.66 39.39
C GLN A 446 10.15 -33.58 39.67
N GLN A 447 11.09 -33.65 38.73
CA GLN A 447 12.33 -34.43 38.86
C GLN A 447 13.46 -33.51 39.35
N PHE A 448 13.93 -33.72 40.58
CA PHE A 448 14.95 -32.89 41.23
C PHE A 448 16.25 -33.67 41.46
N ASP A 449 17.31 -32.97 41.88
CA ASP A 449 18.60 -33.58 42.29
C ASP A 449 19.35 -34.36 41.18
N ILE A 450 19.07 -34.05 39.91
CA ILE A 450 19.76 -34.62 38.74
C ILE A 450 21.22 -34.15 38.70
N CYS A 451 22.17 -34.99 38.27
CA CYS A 451 23.60 -34.64 38.16
C CYS A 451 23.85 -33.40 37.28
N ASP A 452 23.23 -33.35 36.09
CA ASP A 452 23.24 -32.19 35.20
C ASP A 452 21.81 -31.73 34.88
N PRO A 453 21.31 -30.64 35.51
CA PRO A 453 19.96 -30.14 35.26
C PRO A 453 19.80 -29.42 33.91
N PHE A 454 20.89 -29.12 33.21
CA PHE A 454 20.89 -28.40 31.93
C PHE A 454 21.06 -29.32 30.73
N LEU A 455 21.03 -30.64 30.94
CA LEU A 455 21.21 -31.64 29.89
C LEU A 455 20.21 -31.43 28.75
N VAL A 456 20.73 -31.35 27.53
CA VAL A 456 19.93 -31.12 26.33
C VAL A 456 19.37 -32.43 25.80
N ASN A 457 18.06 -32.44 25.52
CA ASN A 457 17.43 -33.49 24.74
C ASN A 457 17.55 -33.17 23.24
N TYR A 458 18.58 -33.71 22.58
CA TYR A 458 18.86 -33.46 21.17
C TYR A 458 17.78 -33.93 20.21
N ASP A 459 16.92 -34.87 20.62
CA ASP A 459 15.80 -35.33 19.77
C ASP A 459 14.82 -34.17 19.46
N MET A 460 14.66 -33.24 20.40
CA MET A 460 13.75 -32.08 20.24
C MET A 460 14.35 -30.95 19.39
N VAL A 461 15.66 -30.96 19.16
CA VAL A 461 16.40 -29.97 18.36
C VAL A 461 17.17 -30.63 17.21
N SER A 462 16.68 -31.77 16.73
CA SER A 462 17.34 -32.60 15.72
C SER A 462 17.67 -31.83 14.43
N SER A 463 16.79 -30.93 13.99
CA SER A 463 17.00 -30.05 12.83
C SER A 463 18.19 -29.09 13.01
N LEU A 464 18.37 -28.52 14.20
CA LEU A 464 19.50 -27.63 14.51
C LEU A 464 20.81 -28.39 14.66
N MET A 465 20.73 -29.67 15.04
CA MET A 465 21.88 -30.54 15.27
C MET A 465 22.38 -31.26 14.02
N GLU A 466 21.66 -31.19 12.90
CA GLU A 466 22.02 -31.87 11.65
C GLU A 466 23.36 -31.37 11.10
N ALA A 467 23.57 -30.05 11.11
CA ALA A 467 24.83 -29.40 10.70
C ALA A 467 26.04 -29.73 11.60
N TRP A 468 25.80 -30.33 12.77
CA TRP A 468 26.85 -30.72 13.72
C TRP A 468 27.32 -32.17 13.53
N LYS A 469 26.62 -32.98 12.72
CA LYS A 469 27.02 -34.36 12.39
C LYS A 469 28.20 -34.41 11.41
N THR A 470 28.45 -33.33 10.68
CA THR A 470 29.55 -33.22 9.72
C THR A 470 30.66 -32.33 10.31
N PRO A 471 31.92 -32.81 10.37
CA PRO A 471 33.04 -31.97 10.81
C PRO A 471 33.34 -30.87 9.79
N LEU A 472 33.82 -29.72 10.28
CA LEU A 472 34.22 -28.62 9.40
C LEU A 472 35.56 -28.96 8.70
N SER A 473 35.53 -29.16 7.38
CA SER A 473 36.73 -29.39 6.58
C SER A 473 37.48 -28.08 6.33
N ILE A 474 38.69 -27.94 6.87
CA ILE A 474 39.58 -26.80 6.57
C ILE A 474 40.18 -27.01 5.19
N ASN A 475 39.69 -26.28 4.18
CA ASN A 475 40.24 -26.34 2.83
C ASN A 475 41.66 -25.76 2.83
N LYS A 476 42.67 -26.56 2.45
CA LYS A 476 44.09 -26.15 2.38
C LYS A 476 44.33 -24.92 1.48
N ASN A 477 43.38 -24.57 0.60
CA ASN A 477 43.44 -23.39 -0.26
C ASN A 477 43.06 -22.07 0.47
N GLN A 478 42.49 -22.11 1.68
CA GLN A 478 42.19 -20.90 2.47
C GLN A 478 43.43 -20.30 3.15
N GLN A 479 44.50 -21.06 3.38
CA GLN A 479 45.77 -20.52 3.88
C GLN A 479 46.38 -19.45 2.96
N VAL A 480 46.06 -19.49 1.66
CA VAL A 480 46.55 -18.52 0.67
C VAL A 480 45.74 -17.22 0.72
N TYR A 481 44.45 -17.28 1.07
CA TYR A 481 43.62 -16.08 1.21
C TYR A 481 43.91 -15.34 2.52
N ASP A 482 44.16 -16.06 3.61
CA ASP A 482 44.38 -15.50 4.96
C ASP A 482 45.69 -14.69 5.10
N LEU A 483 46.66 -14.87 4.19
CA LEU A 483 47.92 -14.11 4.19
C LEU A 483 47.89 -12.82 3.36
N THR A 484 46.81 -12.59 2.59
CA THR A 484 46.73 -11.47 1.63
C THR A 484 45.96 -10.24 2.12
N LEU A 485 45.51 -10.23 3.38
CA LEU A 485 44.77 -9.11 3.99
C LEU A 485 45.63 -8.17 4.85
N ASN A 486 46.95 -8.15 4.65
CA ASN A 486 47.80 -7.07 5.15
C ASN A 486 48.17 -6.10 4.02
N SER A 487 48.04 -4.82 4.34
CA SER A 487 48.11 -3.61 3.52
C SER A 487 49.27 -3.54 2.52
N ASP A 488 48.95 -3.25 1.25
CA ASP A 488 49.32 -2.00 0.56
C ASP A 488 49.23 -2.13 -0.98
N SER A 489 48.70 -1.06 -1.59
CA SER A 489 48.84 -0.64 -2.99
C SER A 489 47.81 -1.12 -4.06
N PRO A 490 47.58 -0.30 -5.10
CA PRO A 490 46.30 -0.22 -5.82
C PRO A 490 46.33 -0.81 -7.24
N THR A 491 45.14 -0.79 -7.87
CA THR A 491 44.89 -0.86 -9.33
C THR A 491 44.98 -2.23 -10.02
N LYS A 492 43.83 -2.79 -10.43
CA LYS A 492 43.31 -2.75 -11.83
C LYS A 492 42.29 -3.85 -12.06
N CYS A 493 41.18 -3.46 -12.69
CA CYS A 493 40.15 -4.32 -13.25
C CYS A 493 40.71 -5.50 -14.06
N LYS A 494 40.06 -6.66 -13.94
CA LYS A 494 39.70 -7.52 -15.07
C LYS A 494 38.49 -8.37 -14.70
N ARG A 495 37.32 -7.93 -15.14
CA ARG A 495 36.06 -8.68 -15.09
C ARG A 495 36.00 -9.51 -16.37
N GLN A 496 36.18 -10.83 -16.26
CA GLN A 496 35.95 -11.75 -17.36
C GLN A 496 34.57 -12.41 -17.18
N LYS A 497 33.88 -12.50 -18.31
CA LYS A 497 32.52 -13.00 -18.54
C LYS A 497 32.26 -14.35 -17.88
N THR A 498 31.14 -14.49 -17.19
CA THR A 498 30.49 -15.78 -16.96
C THR A 498 29.35 -15.94 -17.94
N MET A 499 29.51 -16.96 -18.78
CA MET A 499 28.43 -17.56 -19.55
C MET A 499 27.42 -18.19 -18.60
N SER A 500 26.17 -17.86 -18.83
CA SER A 500 25.00 -18.61 -18.42
C SER A 500 24.93 -19.90 -19.23
N GLU A 501 24.83 -21.05 -18.56
CA GLU A 501 24.14 -22.20 -19.11
C GLU A 501 23.48 -22.99 -17.99
N CYS A 502 22.17 -23.21 -18.19
CA CYS A 502 21.23 -23.85 -17.32
C CYS A 502 20.77 -25.13 -18.02
N HIS A 503 20.78 -26.26 -17.32
CA HIS A 503 20.14 -27.51 -17.69
C HIS A 503 19.84 -28.25 -16.39
N ASN A 504 18.75 -28.99 -16.20
CA ASN A 504 17.52 -29.25 -16.93
C ASN A 504 16.71 -30.15 -15.97
N MET A 505 15.38 -30.09 -15.96
CA MET A 505 14.60 -31.34 -15.92
C MET A 505 13.21 -31.11 -16.53
N LYS A 506 12.88 -32.03 -17.44
CA LYS A 506 11.77 -32.11 -18.38
C LYS A 506 10.48 -32.62 -17.72
N ASN A 507 9.34 -32.37 -18.38
CA ASN A 507 8.39 -33.39 -18.89
C ASN A 507 7.40 -32.69 -19.85
N LEU A 508 7.50 -32.94 -21.17
CA LEU A 508 6.66 -33.85 -21.99
C LEU A 508 5.21 -33.36 -22.08
N ILE A 509 4.72 -32.92 -23.25
CA ILE A 509 4.16 -33.76 -24.34
C ILE A 509 4.32 -33.07 -25.71
N ASN A 510 4.58 -33.89 -26.74
CA ASN A 510 4.72 -33.57 -28.18
C ASN A 510 3.37 -33.29 -28.86
N ASP A 511 3.34 -32.44 -29.89
CA ASP A 511 3.34 -32.88 -31.30
C ASP A 511 3.23 -31.67 -32.26
N ASP A 512 4.25 -31.62 -33.11
CA ASP A 512 4.48 -30.96 -34.39
C ASP A 512 3.28 -30.38 -35.17
N ASN A 513 3.43 -29.15 -35.67
CA ASN A 513 3.54 -28.89 -37.11
C ASN A 513 3.98 -27.44 -37.41
N ASP A 514 4.63 -27.35 -38.56
CA ASP A 514 5.49 -26.32 -39.14
C ASP A 514 4.88 -24.95 -39.46
N ASP A 515 5.84 -24.01 -39.55
CA ASP A 515 5.97 -22.86 -40.47
C ASP A 515 5.08 -21.60 -40.38
N ASN A 516 5.82 -20.51 -40.10
CA ASN A 516 5.83 -19.19 -40.77
C ASN A 516 4.48 -18.57 -41.17
N ASP A 517 4.14 -17.42 -40.57
CA ASP A 517 4.31 -16.13 -41.24
C ASP A 517 4.04 -14.96 -40.29
N ASP A 518 4.80 -13.89 -40.53
CA ASP A 518 4.52 -12.52 -40.09
C ASP A 518 3.06 -12.14 -40.37
N ASP A 519 2.38 -11.57 -39.39
CA ASP A 519 1.48 -10.45 -39.65
C ASP A 519 1.12 -9.71 -38.37
N ASP A 520 1.32 -8.39 -38.42
CA ASP A 520 0.81 -7.39 -37.49
C ASP A 520 -0.71 -7.56 -37.31
N VAL A 521 -1.14 -8.14 -36.18
CA VAL A 521 -2.55 -8.12 -35.78
C VAL A 521 -2.75 -7.19 -34.59
N VAL A 522 -3.21 -6.01 -34.95
CA VAL A 522 -3.98 -5.07 -34.12
C VAL A 522 -4.99 -5.84 -33.25
N ILE A 523 -4.74 -5.96 -31.94
CA ILE A 523 -5.76 -6.45 -31.01
C ILE A 523 -6.75 -5.31 -30.72
N THR A 524 -7.68 -5.16 -31.66
CA THR A 524 -8.94 -4.46 -31.44
C THR A 524 -10.02 -5.45 -31.02
N TYR A 525 -10.70 -5.13 -29.90
CA TYR A 525 -12.01 -5.62 -29.47
C TYR A 525 -12.16 -7.11 -29.14
N ILE A 526 -11.79 -7.47 -27.90
CA ILE A 526 -12.52 -8.52 -27.18
C ILE A 526 -13.77 -7.88 -26.56
N LYS A 527 -14.95 -8.31 -27.01
CA LYS A 527 -16.24 -8.10 -26.34
C LYS A 527 -16.09 -8.49 -24.86
N SER A 528 -16.22 -7.51 -23.98
CA SER A 528 -16.10 -7.64 -22.53
C SER A 528 -17.18 -8.57 -21.95
N LEU A 529 -16.78 -9.77 -21.54
CA LEU A 529 -17.43 -10.46 -20.44
C LEU A 529 -16.98 -9.75 -19.13
N PRO A 530 -17.83 -9.53 -18.13
CA PRO A 530 -17.37 -8.93 -16.87
C PRO A 530 -16.41 -9.91 -16.20
N SER A 531 -15.10 -9.63 -16.26
CA SER A 531 -14.12 -10.35 -15.45
C SER A 531 -14.47 -10.10 -13.98
N LYS A 532 -14.46 -11.15 -13.17
CA LYS A 532 -14.63 -11.05 -11.71
C LYS A 532 -13.75 -9.92 -11.15
N PRO A 533 -14.25 -9.08 -10.22
CA PRO A 533 -13.48 -7.96 -9.70
C PRO A 533 -12.17 -8.42 -9.05
N CYS A 534 -11.04 -7.97 -9.60
CA CYS A 534 -9.73 -8.03 -8.95
C CYS A 534 -9.46 -6.67 -8.29
N ALA A 535 -9.47 -6.59 -6.95
CA ALA A 535 -9.41 -5.34 -6.23
C ALA A 535 -8.11 -5.17 -5.41
N MET A 536 -7.61 -3.94 -5.38
CA MET A 536 -6.55 -3.50 -4.47
C MET A 536 -7.14 -2.49 -3.47
N PHE A 537 -6.61 -2.51 -2.24
CA PHE A 537 -7.09 -1.68 -1.13
C PHE A 537 -6.09 -0.58 -0.80
N CYS A 538 -6.59 0.64 -0.57
CA CYS A 538 -5.75 1.79 -0.23
C CYS A 538 -6.31 2.56 0.98
N GLY A 539 -5.44 2.81 1.97
CA GLY A 539 -5.76 3.65 3.13
C GLY A 539 -6.58 2.97 4.23
N PHE A 540 -6.60 1.63 4.28
CA PHE A 540 -7.31 0.83 5.30
C PHE A 540 -6.34 0.21 6.30
N SER A 541 -6.81 -0.04 7.53
CA SER A 541 -6.07 -0.82 8.54
C SER A 541 -5.92 -2.29 8.10
N ASN A 542 -4.97 -3.03 8.68
CA ASN A 542 -4.79 -4.45 8.34
C ASN A 542 -6.07 -5.26 8.60
N ASP A 543 -6.76 -4.99 9.71
CA ASP A 543 -8.00 -5.69 10.07
C ASP A 543 -9.12 -5.40 9.06
N ASP A 544 -9.30 -4.14 8.66
CA ASP A 544 -10.29 -3.76 7.64
C ASP A 544 -9.97 -4.36 6.28
N GLN A 545 -8.68 -4.41 5.89
CA GLN A 545 -8.26 -5.03 4.65
C GLN A 545 -8.58 -6.52 4.62
N GLU A 546 -8.34 -7.26 5.71
CA GLU A 546 -8.69 -8.68 5.78
C GLU A 546 -10.20 -8.89 5.70
N ILE A 547 -11.00 -8.04 6.36
CA ILE A 547 -12.47 -8.08 6.25
C ILE A 547 -12.91 -7.86 4.79
N PHE A 548 -12.38 -6.83 4.12
CA PHE A 548 -12.74 -6.55 2.73
C PHE A 548 -12.23 -7.62 1.75
N LYS A 549 -11.07 -8.25 2.01
CA LYS A 549 -10.60 -9.42 1.26
C LYS A 549 -11.56 -10.59 1.41
N MET A 550 -12.04 -10.87 2.63
CA MET A 550 -13.02 -11.92 2.88
C MET A 550 -14.34 -11.64 2.15
N ILE A 551 -14.86 -10.41 2.21
CA ILE A 551 -16.08 -10.01 1.48
C ILE A 551 -15.89 -10.18 -0.03
N LEU A 552 -14.77 -9.71 -0.57
CA LEU A 552 -14.46 -9.79 -2.00
C LEU A 552 -14.38 -11.25 -2.47
N LEU A 553 -13.71 -12.12 -1.70
CA LEU A 553 -13.62 -13.56 -1.98
C LEU A 553 -14.98 -14.25 -1.90
N LEU A 554 -15.81 -13.91 -0.90
CA LEU A 554 -17.16 -14.45 -0.74
C LEU A 554 -18.05 -14.15 -1.96
N LEU A 555 -17.94 -12.94 -2.52
CA LEU A 555 -18.68 -12.51 -3.70
C LEU A 555 -18.07 -13.02 -5.02
N GLY A 556 -16.93 -13.72 -4.96
CA GLY A 556 -16.26 -14.33 -6.10
C GLY A 556 -15.26 -13.45 -6.83
N GLY A 557 -14.80 -12.36 -6.21
CA GLY A 557 -13.66 -11.54 -6.66
C GLY A 557 -12.31 -12.00 -6.07
N THR A 558 -11.23 -11.31 -6.41
CA THR A 558 -9.85 -11.61 -5.96
C THR A 558 -9.16 -10.36 -5.44
N ALA A 559 -8.40 -10.47 -4.36
CA ALA A 559 -7.56 -9.38 -3.88
C ALA A 559 -6.14 -9.50 -4.47
N THR A 560 -5.53 -8.38 -4.86
CA THR A 560 -4.13 -8.33 -5.32
C THR A 560 -3.33 -7.28 -4.56
N THR A 561 -2.03 -7.51 -4.43
CA THR A 561 -1.04 -6.54 -3.95
C THR A 561 -0.26 -5.89 -5.09
N HIS A 562 -0.47 -6.32 -6.35
CA HIS A 562 0.21 -5.82 -7.53
C HIS A 562 -0.67 -4.85 -8.33
N CYS A 563 -0.20 -3.62 -8.52
CA CYS A 563 -0.95 -2.54 -9.18
C CYS A 563 -1.36 -2.87 -10.64
N LEU A 564 -0.57 -3.68 -11.34
CA LEU A 564 -0.80 -4.03 -12.75
C LEU A 564 -1.95 -5.00 -12.97
N GLU A 565 -2.26 -5.81 -11.95
CA GLU A 565 -3.31 -6.84 -11.98
C GLU A 565 -4.66 -6.31 -11.49
N ALA A 566 -4.65 -5.17 -10.79
CA ALA A 566 -5.83 -4.57 -10.21
C ALA A 566 -6.78 -4.07 -11.32
N SER A 567 -8.05 -4.47 -11.21
CA SER A 567 -9.14 -3.94 -12.04
C SER A 567 -9.94 -2.85 -11.32
N HIS A 568 -9.98 -2.91 -9.98
CA HIS A 568 -10.66 -1.98 -9.09
C HIS A 568 -9.68 -1.51 -8.02
N LEU A 569 -9.67 -0.21 -7.74
CA LEU A 569 -9.00 0.36 -6.57
C LEU A 569 -10.06 0.81 -5.58
N VAL A 570 -10.09 0.22 -4.39
CA VAL A 570 -11.00 0.64 -3.31
C VAL A 570 -10.20 1.50 -2.34
N MET A 571 -10.68 2.72 -2.10
CA MET A 571 -10.01 3.71 -1.26
C MET A 571 -10.87 4.07 -0.04
N ASN A 572 -10.23 4.21 1.11
CA ASN A 572 -10.87 4.73 2.32
C ASN A 572 -11.17 6.24 2.18
N LYS A 573 -10.20 6.99 1.64
CA LYS A 573 -10.28 8.45 1.47
C LYS A 573 -9.78 8.86 0.09
N PRO A 574 -10.35 9.91 -0.53
CA PRO A 574 -9.97 10.38 -1.86
C PRO A 574 -8.72 11.28 -1.83
N ILE A 575 -7.60 10.73 -1.34
CA ILE A 575 -6.31 11.43 -1.25
C ILE A 575 -5.24 10.74 -2.13
N PRO A 576 -4.25 11.47 -2.66
CA PRO A 576 -3.15 10.88 -3.41
C PRO A 576 -2.38 9.87 -2.57
N SER A 577 -2.08 8.72 -3.16
CA SER A 577 -1.38 7.62 -2.52
C SER A 577 -0.52 6.84 -3.52
N ILE A 578 0.42 6.05 -3.02
CA ILE A 578 1.29 5.23 -3.86
C ILE A 578 0.46 4.22 -4.66
N GLU A 579 -0.53 3.59 -4.04
CA GLU A 579 -1.41 2.63 -4.68
C GLU A 579 -2.25 3.30 -5.77
N LEU A 580 -2.72 4.54 -5.55
CA LEU A 580 -3.43 5.31 -6.56
C LEU A 580 -2.55 5.53 -7.79
N PHE A 581 -1.35 6.08 -7.62
CA PHE A 581 -0.46 6.35 -8.75
C PHE A 581 -0.06 5.08 -9.51
N GLY A 582 0.19 3.98 -8.79
CA GLY A 582 0.54 2.69 -9.39
C GLY A 582 -0.62 2.06 -10.16
N CYS A 583 -1.85 2.19 -9.65
CA CYS A 583 -3.06 1.60 -10.23
C CYS A 583 -3.71 2.46 -11.32
N LEU A 584 -3.55 3.78 -11.29
CA LEU A 584 -4.20 4.71 -12.22
C LEU A 584 -4.00 4.34 -13.71
N PRO A 585 -2.85 3.81 -14.16
CA PRO A 585 -2.68 3.37 -15.54
C PRO A 585 -3.49 2.13 -15.92
N THR A 586 -3.84 1.27 -14.96
CA THR A 586 -4.37 -0.09 -15.21
C THR A 586 -5.81 -0.29 -14.81
N VAL A 587 -6.29 0.39 -13.77
CA VAL A 587 -7.63 0.18 -13.21
C VAL A 587 -8.75 0.74 -14.07
N LYS A 588 -9.89 0.05 -13.99
CA LYS A 588 -11.16 0.45 -14.63
C LYS A 588 -11.97 1.36 -13.70
N PHE A 589 -11.95 1.09 -12.39
CA PHE A 589 -12.75 1.80 -11.41
C PHE A 589 -11.92 2.19 -10.18
N ILE A 590 -12.20 3.38 -9.65
CA ILE A 590 -11.70 3.87 -8.36
C ILE A 590 -12.92 4.13 -7.48
N LEU A 591 -13.07 3.36 -6.41
CA LEU A 591 -14.30 3.25 -5.63
C LEU A 591 -14.07 3.58 -4.16
N ASN A 592 -15.12 3.99 -3.46
CA ASN A 592 -15.12 4.10 -2.00
C ASN A 592 -15.45 2.75 -1.32
N GLU A 593 -15.23 2.68 0.00
CA GLU A 593 -15.48 1.47 0.81
C GLU A 593 -16.93 0.96 0.79
N ASN A 594 -17.92 1.83 0.54
CA ASN A 594 -19.33 1.44 0.59
C ASN A 594 -19.70 0.47 -0.53
N TRP A 595 -18.94 0.44 -1.63
CA TRP A 595 -19.14 -0.55 -2.68
C TRP A 595 -19.10 -1.98 -2.14
N LEU A 596 -18.12 -2.30 -1.29
CA LEU A 596 -18.01 -3.64 -0.69
C LEU A 596 -19.00 -3.85 0.46
N LYS A 597 -19.25 -2.83 1.28
CA LYS A 597 -20.22 -2.92 2.40
C LYS A 597 -21.64 -3.19 1.91
N ASP A 598 -22.06 -2.51 0.85
CA ASP A 598 -23.38 -2.68 0.24
C ASP A 598 -23.45 -3.96 -0.60
N SER A 599 -22.35 -4.33 -1.27
CA SER A 599 -22.25 -5.61 -1.98
C SER A 599 -22.33 -6.80 -1.03
N HIS A 600 -21.76 -6.69 0.18
CA HIS A 600 -21.89 -7.69 1.23
C HIS A 600 -23.33 -7.81 1.72
N SER A 601 -23.97 -6.68 2.04
CA SER A 601 -25.35 -6.64 2.54
C SER A 601 -26.38 -7.22 1.57
N SER A 602 -26.09 -7.14 0.27
CA SER A 602 -26.94 -7.65 -0.81
C SER A 602 -26.47 -8.99 -1.39
N LEU A 603 -25.38 -9.56 -0.88
CA LEU A 603 -24.73 -10.80 -1.35
C LEU A 603 -24.44 -10.83 -2.86
N LYS A 604 -24.24 -9.66 -3.47
CA LYS A 604 -23.95 -9.50 -4.91
C LYS A 604 -23.18 -8.21 -5.12
N PHE A 605 -22.23 -8.22 -6.07
CA PHE A 605 -21.56 -6.98 -6.48
C PHE A 605 -22.56 -5.92 -6.94
N GLN A 606 -22.47 -4.76 -6.31
CA GLN A 606 -23.22 -3.56 -6.67
C GLN A 606 -22.61 -2.86 -7.88
N ASP A 607 -23.42 -2.08 -8.59
CA ASP A 607 -22.99 -1.28 -9.73
C ASP A 607 -21.90 -0.27 -9.32
N GLU A 608 -20.72 -0.43 -9.91
CA GLU A 608 -19.50 0.32 -9.60
C GLU A 608 -19.71 1.84 -9.78
N LYS A 609 -20.53 2.24 -10.76
CA LYS A 609 -20.75 3.67 -11.09
C LYS A 609 -21.28 4.49 -9.92
N LYS A 610 -22.03 3.87 -9.00
CA LYS A 610 -22.61 4.55 -7.84
C LYS A 610 -21.60 4.88 -6.75
N TYR A 611 -20.45 4.21 -6.76
CA TYR A 611 -19.44 4.30 -5.71
C TYR A 611 -18.13 4.92 -6.20
N CYS A 612 -18.10 5.39 -7.45
CA CYS A 612 -16.94 6.04 -8.04
C CYS A 612 -16.52 7.27 -7.24
N ILE A 613 -15.22 7.36 -6.98
CA ILE A 613 -14.61 8.59 -6.48
C ILE A 613 -14.39 9.51 -7.67
N GLU A 614 -15.10 10.63 -7.68
CA GLU A 614 -15.04 11.59 -8.80
C GLU A 614 -13.85 12.55 -8.71
N HIS A 615 -13.51 12.98 -7.49
CA HIS A 615 -12.49 14.00 -7.26
C HIS A 615 -11.42 13.52 -6.29
N ILE A 616 -10.15 13.79 -6.59
CA ILE A 616 -9.01 13.62 -5.69
C ILE A 616 -8.33 14.96 -5.45
N GLN A 617 -8.06 15.27 -4.19
CA GLN A 617 -7.40 16.52 -3.82
C GLN A 617 -5.88 16.33 -3.77
N ASP A 618 -5.19 16.81 -4.81
CA ASP A 618 -3.73 16.81 -4.88
C ASP A 618 -3.13 18.14 -4.39
N LYS A 619 -1.95 18.07 -3.77
CA LYS A 619 -1.26 19.25 -3.20
C LYS A 619 -0.83 20.25 -4.27
N PHE A 620 -0.45 19.78 -5.46
CA PHE A 620 0.14 20.60 -6.52
C PHE A 620 -0.83 20.88 -7.66
N LEU A 621 -1.71 19.92 -7.99
CA LEU A 621 -2.71 20.06 -9.04
C LEU A 621 -4.09 20.52 -8.53
N GLY A 622 -4.32 20.52 -7.22
CA GLY A 622 -5.63 20.84 -6.64
C GLY A 622 -6.64 19.72 -6.84
N SER A 623 -7.90 20.06 -7.10
CA SER A 623 -8.95 19.06 -7.31
C SER A 623 -8.84 18.43 -8.70
N CYS A 624 -8.44 17.16 -8.75
CA CYS A 624 -8.32 16.36 -9.95
C CYS A 624 -9.61 15.56 -10.18
N TYR A 625 -10.26 15.79 -11.34
CA TYR A 625 -11.46 15.04 -11.73
C TYR A 625 -11.06 13.74 -12.46
N LEU A 626 -11.37 12.60 -11.85
CA LEU A 626 -10.93 11.26 -12.29
C LEU A 626 -11.67 10.65 -13.49
N PRO A 627 -12.99 10.83 -13.69
CA PRO A 627 -13.70 10.12 -14.77
C PRO A 627 -13.08 10.31 -16.17
N PRO A 628 -12.69 11.53 -16.61
CA PRO A 628 -12.04 11.71 -17.91
C PRO A 628 -10.64 11.09 -17.98
N ILE A 629 -9.95 10.97 -16.84
CA ILE A 629 -8.66 10.30 -16.77
C ILE A 629 -8.87 8.80 -17.02
N LEU A 630 -9.83 8.18 -16.35
CA LEU A 630 -10.11 6.74 -16.46
C LEU A 630 -10.62 6.34 -17.86
N GLU A 631 -11.28 7.24 -18.58
CA GLU A 631 -11.75 7.01 -19.96
C GLU A 631 -10.62 6.98 -21.01
N LYS A 632 -9.44 7.55 -20.69
CA LYS A 632 -8.29 7.50 -21.61
C LYS A 632 -7.79 6.07 -21.77
N LYS A 633 -7.60 5.62 -23.02
CA LYS A 633 -7.12 4.27 -23.35
C LYS A 633 -5.59 4.12 -23.24
N ASN A 634 -4.84 5.21 -23.41
CA ASN A 634 -3.38 5.19 -23.52
C ASN A 634 -2.65 5.54 -22.21
N ARG A 635 -3.30 5.40 -21.04
CA ARG A 635 -2.71 5.78 -19.74
C ARG A 635 -1.41 5.03 -19.41
N ARG A 636 -1.30 3.77 -19.85
CA ARG A 636 -0.11 2.91 -19.70
C ARG A 636 1.07 3.29 -20.60
N LEU A 637 0.86 4.26 -21.51
CA LEU A 637 1.86 4.70 -22.48
C LEU A 637 2.27 6.15 -22.24
N LEU A 638 1.92 6.74 -21.09
CA LEU A 638 2.23 8.12 -20.76
C LEU A 638 3.72 8.43 -20.87
N PHE A 639 4.57 7.52 -20.42
CA PHE A 639 6.03 7.64 -20.44
C PHE A 639 6.67 6.76 -21.51
N LYS A 640 5.90 6.34 -22.53
CA LYS A 640 6.44 5.55 -23.62
C LYS A 640 7.64 6.27 -24.26
N ASP A 641 8.70 5.51 -24.52
CA ASP A 641 9.96 5.98 -25.12
C ASP A 641 10.77 6.96 -24.25
N LEU A 642 10.38 7.18 -22.99
CA LEU A 642 11.11 7.99 -22.02
C LEU A 642 11.93 7.09 -21.07
N SER A 643 13.15 7.52 -20.75
CA SER A 643 14.07 6.82 -19.85
C SER A 643 14.29 7.60 -18.56
N PHE A 644 14.34 6.91 -17.42
CA PHE A 644 14.43 7.51 -16.09
C PHE A 644 15.56 6.89 -15.28
N PHE A 645 16.28 7.73 -14.55
CA PHE A 645 17.17 7.32 -13.46
C PHE A 645 16.66 7.94 -12.16
N VAL A 646 16.49 7.14 -11.11
CA VAL A 646 15.95 7.58 -9.82
C VAL A 646 17.06 7.49 -8.77
N THR A 647 17.33 8.59 -8.07
CA THR A 647 18.37 8.63 -7.03
C THR A 647 17.88 7.98 -5.73
N PRO A 648 18.79 7.43 -4.90
CA PRO A 648 18.40 6.65 -3.71
C PRO A 648 17.93 7.51 -2.53
N GLY A 649 18.25 8.80 -2.47
CA GLY A 649 17.94 9.71 -1.36
C GLY A 649 16.49 10.16 -1.29
N ILE A 650 15.66 9.84 -2.29
CA ILE A 650 14.24 10.21 -2.30
C ILE A 650 13.46 9.44 -1.22
N ILE A 651 12.96 10.18 -0.23
CA ILE A 651 12.23 9.65 0.92
C ILE A 651 10.76 9.35 0.59
N TYR A 652 10.08 10.20 -0.18
CA TYR A 652 8.66 10.04 -0.49
C TYR A 652 8.25 10.59 -1.88
N PRO A 653 7.56 9.79 -2.73
CA PRO A 653 7.42 8.35 -2.63
C PRO A 653 8.80 7.66 -2.70
N PRO A 654 9.05 6.55 -1.96
CA PRO A 654 10.35 5.88 -2.01
C PRO A 654 10.74 5.48 -3.44
N SER A 655 12.04 5.50 -3.75
CA SER A 655 12.59 5.23 -5.11
C SER A 655 11.97 4.00 -5.80
N LYS A 656 11.86 2.86 -5.09
CA LYS A 656 11.23 1.63 -5.61
C LYS A 656 9.77 1.80 -6.04
N HIS A 657 9.01 2.67 -5.37
CA HIS A 657 7.62 2.95 -5.73
C HIS A 657 7.52 3.90 -6.92
N LEU A 658 8.41 4.90 -7.02
CA LEU A 658 8.51 5.74 -8.23
C LEU A 658 8.86 4.89 -9.45
N GLU A 659 9.81 3.97 -9.31
CA GLU A 659 10.15 2.99 -10.33
C GLU A 659 8.93 2.16 -10.77
N LEU A 660 8.11 1.70 -9.82
CA LEU A 660 6.89 0.99 -10.15
C LEU A 660 5.89 1.86 -10.95
N ILE A 661 5.69 3.12 -10.53
CA ILE A 661 4.77 4.07 -11.18
C ILE A 661 5.24 4.41 -12.61
N ILE A 662 6.55 4.62 -12.79
CA ILE A 662 7.16 4.88 -14.10
C ILE A 662 6.95 3.68 -15.02
N SER A 663 7.25 2.48 -14.52
CA SER A 663 7.09 1.23 -15.29
C SER A 663 5.64 0.96 -15.66
N SER A 664 4.70 1.18 -14.73
CA SER A 664 3.26 0.96 -14.99
C SER A 664 2.67 1.95 -16.00
N SER A 665 3.34 3.10 -16.17
CA SER A 665 2.98 4.15 -17.13
C SER A 665 3.79 4.08 -18.43
N GLY A 666 4.60 3.03 -18.64
CA GLY A 666 5.29 2.73 -19.90
C GLY A 666 6.72 3.28 -20.02
N GLY A 667 7.28 3.83 -18.94
CA GLY A 667 8.64 4.38 -18.91
C GLY A 667 9.71 3.32 -18.65
N LYS A 668 10.92 3.56 -19.18
CA LYS A 668 12.09 2.70 -18.99
C LYS A 668 12.93 3.19 -17.82
N ILE A 669 13.31 2.31 -16.91
CA ILE A 669 14.19 2.65 -15.77
C ILE A 669 15.59 2.15 -16.02
N GLU A 670 16.56 3.03 -15.78
CA GLU A 670 17.98 2.73 -15.84
C GLU A 670 18.53 2.63 -14.43
N ARG A 671 19.23 1.54 -14.13
CA ARG A 671 19.84 1.30 -12.80
C ARG A 671 21.10 2.12 -12.55
N ILE A 672 21.69 2.64 -13.62
CA ILE A 672 22.95 3.38 -13.61
C ILE A 672 22.73 4.68 -14.35
N ARG A 673 23.12 5.80 -13.73
CA ARG A 673 23.09 7.12 -14.37
C ARG A 673 23.97 7.11 -15.61
N ARG A 674 23.45 7.62 -16.73
CA ARG A 674 24.25 7.86 -17.94
C ARG A 674 25.39 8.86 -17.66
N SER A 675 26.50 8.75 -18.39
CA SER A 675 27.59 9.74 -18.28
C SER A 675 27.17 11.09 -18.86
N LEU A 676 27.89 12.15 -18.50
CA LEU A 676 27.64 13.51 -18.99
C LEU A 676 27.62 13.58 -20.53
N GLU A 677 28.58 12.92 -21.19
CA GLU A 677 28.68 12.87 -22.65
C GLU A 677 27.47 12.12 -23.25
N SER A 678 27.08 11.00 -22.63
CA SER A 678 25.92 10.25 -23.08
C SER A 678 24.63 11.04 -22.93
N ILE A 679 24.48 11.84 -21.87
CA ILE A 679 23.28 12.68 -21.67
C ILE A 679 23.21 13.77 -22.74
N ARG A 680 24.33 14.40 -23.10
CA ARG A 680 24.39 15.44 -24.16
C ARG A 680 24.09 14.90 -25.56
N CYS A 681 24.36 13.63 -25.82
CA CYS A 681 24.10 12.99 -27.12
C CYS A 681 22.67 12.46 -27.27
N VAL A 682 21.85 12.51 -26.21
CA VAL A 682 20.49 11.98 -26.21
C VAL A 682 19.50 13.04 -26.70
N ALA A 683 18.44 12.59 -27.36
CA ALA A 683 17.39 13.49 -27.84
C ALA A 683 16.79 14.30 -26.67
N PRO A 684 16.50 15.60 -26.86
CA PRO A 684 15.93 16.43 -25.80
C PRO A 684 14.61 15.84 -25.28
N ASN A 685 14.37 15.97 -23.97
CA ASN A 685 13.16 15.47 -23.29
C ASN A 685 12.92 13.94 -23.39
N SER A 686 13.97 13.14 -23.60
CA SER A 686 13.87 11.67 -23.65
C SER A 686 14.51 10.94 -22.47
N TYR A 687 15.29 11.63 -21.65
CA TYR A 687 15.95 11.09 -20.45
C TYR A 687 15.80 12.03 -19.27
N PHE A 688 15.39 11.50 -18.12
CA PHE A 688 15.08 12.26 -16.91
C PHE A 688 15.79 11.65 -15.69
N ILE A 689 16.32 12.50 -14.82
CA ILE A 689 16.86 12.13 -13.52
C ILE A 689 15.88 12.64 -12.47
N ILE A 690 15.31 11.72 -11.71
CA ILE A 690 14.42 12.06 -10.59
C ILE A 690 15.27 12.08 -9.32
N SER A 691 15.37 13.23 -8.68
CA SER A 691 16.25 13.48 -7.53
C SER A 691 15.64 14.44 -6.50
N CYS A 692 16.26 14.51 -5.34
CA CYS A 692 15.99 15.50 -4.29
C CYS A 692 17.25 16.34 -4.00
N GLU A 693 17.10 17.39 -3.17
CA GLU A 693 18.20 18.31 -2.83
C GLU A 693 19.35 17.62 -2.07
N GLU A 694 19.03 16.59 -1.28
CA GLU A 694 20.01 15.83 -0.50
C GLU A 694 20.99 15.03 -1.38
N ASP A 695 20.57 14.68 -2.61
CA ASP A 695 21.35 13.92 -3.57
C ASP A 695 22.17 14.83 -4.51
N TYR A 696 22.38 16.10 -4.15
CA TYR A 696 23.11 17.09 -4.98
C TYR A 696 24.46 16.58 -5.52
N CYS A 697 25.19 15.79 -4.73
CA CYS A 697 26.46 15.21 -5.14
C CYS A 697 26.36 14.23 -6.34
N LEU A 698 25.17 13.72 -6.66
CA LEU A 698 24.93 12.79 -7.77
C LEU A 698 24.58 13.48 -9.10
N TYR A 699 24.24 14.77 -9.07
CA TYR A 699 23.82 15.53 -10.25
C TYR A 699 24.43 16.94 -10.37
N ASN A 700 25.35 17.33 -9.48
CA ASN A 700 26.02 18.64 -9.52
C ASN A 700 26.80 18.90 -10.83
N ASP A 701 27.28 17.85 -11.48
CA ASP A 701 27.99 17.89 -12.76
C ASP A 701 27.07 18.24 -13.95
N LEU A 702 25.75 18.25 -13.73
CA LEU A 702 24.72 18.52 -14.74
C LEU A 702 24.23 19.97 -14.73
N SER A 703 24.94 20.88 -14.06
CA SER A 703 24.58 22.30 -13.95
C SER A 703 24.36 22.99 -15.32
N ASP A 704 25.06 22.53 -16.36
CA ASP A 704 25.02 23.12 -17.71
C ASP A 704 23.97 22.47 -18.63
N ILE A 705 23.14 21.54 -18.13
CA ILE A 705 22.17 20.81 -18.95
C ILE A 705 20.75 21.06 -18.46
N ASP A 706 19.99 21.83 -19.24
CA ASP A 706 18.59 22.12 -18.95
C ASP A 706 17.69 20.88 -19.13
N ASN A 707 16.60 20.84 -18.36
CA ASN A 707 15.51 19.86 -18.50
C ASN A 707 15.93 18.38 -18.32
N VAL A 708 16.87 18.12 -17.40
CA VAL A 708 17.30 16.75 -17.08
C VAL A 708 16.96 16.33 -15.66
N VAL A 709 17.08 17.22 -14.66
CA VAL A 709 16.89 16.87 -13.24
C VAL A 709 15.55 17.40 -12.72
N TYR A 710 14.71 16.50 -12.20
CA TYR A 710 13.35 16.79 -11.74
C TYR A 710 13.10 16.24 -10.34
N LEU A 711 12.19 16.90 -9.62
CA LEU A 711 11.65 16.42 -8.34
C LEU A 711 10.69 15.22 -8.54
N PRO A 712 10.48 14.37 -7.51
CA PRO A 712 9.53 13.25 -7.55
C PRO A 712 8.12 13.60 -8.01
N GLU A 713 7.67 14.82 -7.69
CA GLU A 713 6.38 15.38 -8.08
C GLU A 713 6.16 15.43 -9.58
N PHE A 714 7.24 15.50 -10.36
CA PHE A 714 7.19 15.41 -11.82
C PHE A 714 6.47 14.14 -12.28
N ILE A 715 6.76 13.00 -11.64
CA ILE A 715 6.14 11.71 -11.98
C ILE A 715 4.68 11.68 -11.53
N THR A 716 4.41 11.97 -10.26
CA THR A 716 3.07 11.84 -9.68
C THR A 716 2.08 12.81 -10.32
N CYS A 717 2.49 14.05 -10.57
CA CYS A 717 1.65 15.05 -11.24
C CYS A 717 1.47 14.74 -12.72
N SER A 718 2.48 14.21 -13.42
CA SER A 718 2.32 13.81 -14.82
C SER A 718 1.31 12.67 -14.97
N VAL A 719 1.31 11.71 -14.03
CA VAL A 719 0.36 10.60 -13.99
C VAL A 719 -1.06 11.11 -13.70
N LEU A 720 -1.27 12.01 -12.73
CA LEU A 720 -2.60 12.58 -12.48
C LEU A 720 -3.10 13.47 -13.63
N ALA A 721 -2.24 14.31 -14.20
CA ALA A 721 -2.60 15.15 -15.34
C ALA A 721 -2.77 14.34 -16.64
N GLN A 722 -2.29 13.10 -16.68
CA GLN A 722 -2.17 12.28 -17.88
C GLN A 722 -1.44 13.03 -19.01
N GLN A 723 -0.40 13.78 -18.64
CA GLN A 723 0.44 14.58 -19.52
C GLN A 723 1.78 14.87 -18.83
N VAL A 724 2.89 14.65 -19.53
CA VAL A 724 4.25 14.91 -19.03
C VAL A 724 4.47 16.41 -18.78
N GLN A 725 4.75 16.79 -17.54
CA GLN A 725 4.83 18.18 -17.08
C GLN A 725 6.25 18.78 -17.21
N LEU A 726 6.80 18.88 -18.43
CA LEU A 726 8.21 19.26 -18.68
C LEU A 726 8.65 20.62 -18.06
N GLN A 727 7.73 21.56 -17.89
CA GLN A 727 8.01 22.91 -17.39
C GLN A 727 7.82 23.06 -15.87
N LYS A 728 7.44 21.99 -15.17
CA LYS A 728 7.18 22.01 -13.72
C LYS A 728 8.10 21.04 -13.01
N PHE A 729 8.38 21.31 -11.74
CA PHE A 729 9.16 20.43 -10.86
C PHE A 729 10.61 20.21 -11.32
N LEU A 730 11.15 21.10 -12.15
CA LEU A 730 12.57 21.12 -12.47
C LEU A 730 13.35 21.47 -11.19
N LEU A 731 14.39 20.70 -10.91
CA LEU A 731 15.28 20.96 -9.79
C LEU A 731 16.37 21.94 -10.26
N ASN A 732 16.38 23.15 -9.72
CA ASN A 732 17.37 24.15 -10.09
C ASN A 732 18.75 23.71 -9.61
N VAL A 733 19.64 23.36 -10.54
CA VAL A 733 21.05 23.12 -10.26
C VAL A 733 21.77 24.47 -10.21
N THR A 734 21.40 25.33 -9.25
CA THR A 734 22.16 26.57 -9.02
C THR A 734 23.36 26.24 -8.16
N ALA A 735 24.56 26.54 -8.67
CA ALA A 735 25.79 26.53 -7.89
C ALA A 735 25.60 27.39 -6.63
N GLN A 736 25.33 26.75 -5.49
CA GLN A 736 25.46 27.40 -4.19
C GLN A 736 26.95 27.54 -3.92
N ASN A 737 27.43 28.79 -3.94
CA ASN A 737 28.76 29.19 -3.51
C ASN A 737 29.01 28.86 -2.03
#